data_AF-A0A2U2N8K6-F1
#
_entry.id   AF-A0A2U2N8K6-F1
#
_cell.length_a   1.000
_cell.length_b   1.000
_cell.length_c   1.000
_cell.angle_alpha   90.00
_cell.angle_beta   90.00
_cell.angle_gamma   90.00
#
_symmetry.space_group_name_H-M   'P 1'
#
loop_
_entity.id
_entity.type
_entity.pdbx_description
1 polymer ?
#
loop_
_entity_poly.entity_id
_entity_poly.type
_entity_poly.pdbx_seq_one_letter_code
_entity_poly.pdbx_strand_id
1 'polypeptide(L)'
;MRTMEVNAPAPTSRAAVVGGRDDELAALARLLEEDGPRIAHVYGIAGIGKSTLLRLFRDGPGANAALVVLMDCRGVEPTPSGFLAALARTAGAEADSRDALLRRLGAAPGPVIVALDTFEVFRLMDTWLRTSLVPCLPGNLRLIIAGRHAPAPAWFAGGLAEQTVTLPLAGLAADAAAALLRRSGLAPRRCAAMAARLHGHPLALQLAASALGAHRDFELAEAPLHRVMDSLTGIHLAEVDDPALRRVIDATAVVRRVSVPLLASMFPDMDADAAYDALKNLPFAEVAGDGLRLHEAVRDAVAQTLRVRDPARHLDYRRRAWRALAREARAAPGTDLWRYTADMLYLVENPVCREAFFPSGASGLNVEHLGAEDVGAVARIARAHEGPEATACLERWLATQPGAFMLARDARQTCVGFCCRFDPDTVPAEHLAADPVTAAWQADLRARPLPAGQRALFIRRWLGLDDGEGPGAVQAATWLDLKRTYMEMRPCLGRVYLTVTDLAPYAAVAEELGFRVLPDSAVTLDGRTYHSAALDFGPKSVDGWLAHLAATELGLTAADDLLDREARELRVDGRRVSLTPLEFALLAYLQANPGRAVSREELLREVWGSGYTGWSNKVDAVVAALRRKLGGHAGCLQTVTGVGYRYRAE
;
A
#
# COMPACT_ATOMS: atom_id res chain seq x y z
N MET A 1 -15.35 36.26 31.48
CA MET A 1 -15.57 34.85 31.06
C MET A 1 -14.19 34.23 30.97
N ARG A 2 -13.88 33.29 31.88
CA ARG A 2 -12.52 32.76 32.12
C ARG A 2 -12.03 31.94 30.93
N THR A 3 -10.81 32.22 30.50
CA THR A 3 -9.97 31.43 29.60
C THR A 3 -9.72 30.06 30.24
N MET A 4 -10.17 28.98 29.58
CA MET A 4 -9.74 27.62 29.91
C MET A 4 -8.46 27.32 29.15
N GLU A 5 -7.32 27.46 29.84
CA GLU A 5 -6.06 26.84 29.42
C GLU A 5 -6.22 25.32 29.51
N VAL A 6 -6.32 24.66 28.37
CA VAL A 6 -6.10 23.22 28.28
C VAL A 6 -4.59 23.02 28.31
N ASN A 7 -4.11 22.37 29.38
CA ASN A 7 -2.73 21.95 29.58
C ASN A 7 -2.14 21.37 28.28
N ALA A 8 -1.26 22.14 27.63
CA ALA A 8 -0.39 21.63 26.59
C ALA A 8 0.57 20.61 27.25
N PRO A 9 0.69 19.39 26.72
CA PRO A 9 1.69 18.45 27.23
C PRO A 9 3.09 19.06 27.07
N ALA A 10 3.93 18.88 28.10
CA ALA A 10 5.33 19.30 28.08
C ALA A 10 6.02 18.77 26.82
N PRO A 11 6.90 19.56 26.16
CA PRO A 11 7.56 19.14 24.94
C PRO A 11 8.43 17.92 25.22
N THR A 12 7.95 16.74 24.80
CA THR A 12 8.78 15.54 24.66
C THR A 12 10.02 15.87 23.83
N SER A 13 11.15 15.20 24.12
CA SER A 13 12.53 15.37 23.60
C SER A 13 12.77 15.49 22.09
N ARG A 14 11.71 15.62 21.27
CA ARG A 14 11.69 15.81 19.82
C ARG A 14 11.95 17.24 19.34
N ALA A 15 12.18 18.19 20.25
CA ALA A 15 12.48 19.57 19.87
C ALA A 15 13.80 19.66 19.07
N ALA A 16 13.63 20.00 17.80
CA ALA A 16 14.55 20.82 17.01
C ALA A 16 15.89 20.19 16.59
N VAL A 17 15.91 19.53 15.42
CA VAL A 17 16.99 19.77 14.45
C VAL A 17 16.65 21.09 13.75
N VAL A 18 16.92 22.22 14.40
CA VAL A 18 16.58 23.57 13.89
C VAL A 18 17.74 24.21 13.09
N GLY A 19 18.90 23.54 12.98
CA GLY A 19 20.08 24.10 12.31
C GLY A 19 20.54 23.30 11.10
N GLY A 20 21.10 24.00 10.10
CA GLY A 20 21.79 23.41 8.96
C GLY A 20 20.91 23.06 7.76
N ARG A 21 19.74 23.71 7.66
CA ARG A 21 18.82 23.63 6.51
C ARG A 21 18.43 25.00 5.97
N ASP A 22 19.23 26.01 6.26
CA ASP A 22 18.91 27.41 6.00
C ASP A 22 18.81 27.69 4.49
N ASP A 23 19.71 27.11 3.69
CA ASP A 23 19.68 27.23 2.24
C ASP A 23 18.43 26.58 1.64
N GLU A 24 18.06 25.39 2.13
CA GLU A 24 16.86 24.69 1.67
C GLU A 24 15.57 25.40 2.10
N LEU A 25 15.53 25.96 3.31
CA LEU A 25 14.40 26.77 3.78
C LEU A 25 14.28 28.07 2.97
N ALA A 26 15.40 28.72 2.64
CA ALA A 26 15.42 29.89 1.78
C ALA A 26 14.92 29.56 0.36
N ALA A 27 15.31 28.41 -0.19
CA ALA A 27 14.80 27.94 -1.48
C ALA A 27 13.28 27.69 -1.46
N LEU A 28 12.74 27.09 -0.38
CA LEU A 28 11.30 26.90 -0.22
C LEU A 28 10.55 28.21 0.06
N ALA A 29 11.18 29.19 0.71
CA ALA A 29 10.58 30.50 0.96
C ALA A 29 10.22 31.23 -0.34
N ARG A 30 10.92 30.97 -1.44
CA ARG A 30 10.58 31.51 -2.77
C ARG A 30 9.18 31.12 -3.25
N LEU A 31 8.59 30.01 -2.77
CA LEU A 31 7.21 29.66 -3.13
C LEU A 31 6.18 30.63 -2.52
N LEU A 32 6.56 31.41 -1.50
CA LEU A 32 5.70 32.42 -0.90
C LEU A 32 5.65 33.71 -1.73
N GLU A 33 6.54 33.86 -2.71
CA GLU A 33 6.61 35.02 -3.61
C GLU A 33 5.61 34.88 -4.77
N GLU A 34 5.01 36.01 -5.17
CA GLU A 34 4.01 36.06 -6.26
C GLU A 34 4.59 35.59 -7.60
N ASP A 35 5.82 36.03 -7.92
CA ASP A 35 6.59 35.61 -9.11
C ASP A 35 7.48 34.38 -8.85
N GLY A 36 7.33 33.76 -7.69
CA GLY A 36 8.05 32.56 -7.30
C GLY A 36 7.64 31.31 -8.08
N PRO A 37 8.40 30.20 -7.96
CA PRO A 37 8.06 28.95 -8.61
C PRO A 37 6.71 28.40 -8.11
N ARG A 38 5.98 27.70 -8.99
CA ARG A 38 4.69 27.08 -8.64
C ARG A 38 4.84 25.74 -7.94
N ILE A 39 5.92 25.03 -8.25
CA ILE A 39 6.16 23.65 -7.86
C ILE A 39 7.60 23.53 -7.34
N ALA A 40 7.79 22.86 -6.21
CA ALA A 40 9.11 22.47 -5.72
C ALA A 40 9.18 20.98 -5.45
N HIS A 41 10.18 20.32 -6.04
CA HIS A 41 10.48 18.92 -5.74
C HIS A 41 11.61 18.81 -4.74
N VAL A 42 11.32 18.31 -3.54
CA VAL A 42 12.32 18.01 -2.51
C VAL A 42 12.61 16.51 -2.58
N TYR A 43 13.86 16.10 -2.81
CA TYR A 43 14.15 14.67 -2.91
C TYR A 43 15.48 14.28 -2.30
N GLY A 44 15.61 13.02 -1.92
CA GLY A 44 16.81 12.47 -1.32
C GLY A 44 16.55 11.15 -0.60
N ILE A 45 17.61 10.52 -0.11
CA ILE A 45 17.55 9.20 0.54
C ILE A 45 16.63 9.16 1.78
N ALA A 46 16.23 7.97 2.20
CA ALA A 46 15.41 7.79 3.40
C ALA A 46 16.14 8.32 4.65
N GLY A 47 15.43 8.97 5.58
CA GLY A 47 16.03 9.52 6.80
C GLY A 47 16.90 10.78 6.62
N ILE A 48 17.01 11.33 5.40
CA ILE A 48 17.78 12.56 5.12
C ILE A 48 17.17 13.85 5.70
N GLY A 49 15.94 13.78 6.22
CA GLY A 49 15.28 14.91 6.89
C GLY A 49 14.24 15.68 6.07
N LYS A 50 13.73 15.12 4.96
CA LYS A 50 12.66 15.74 4.14
C LYS A 50 11.45 16.17 4.96
N SER A 51 10.85 15.26 5.72
CA SER A 51 9.69 15.55 6.58
C SER A 51 9.99 16.61 7.65
N THR A 52 11.23 16.63 8.16
CA THR A 52 11.67 17.65 9.11
C THR A 52 11.78 19.02 8.44
N LEU A 53 12.35 19.10 7.24
CA LEU A 53 12.42 20.33 6.45
C LEU A 53 11.02 20.90 6.18
N LEU A 54 10.06 20.06 5.77
CA LEU A 54 8.68 20.52 5.52
C LEU A 54 8.00 21.05 6.78
N ARG A 55 8.23 20.42 7.93
CA ARG A 55 7.73 20.92 9.23
C ARG A 55 8.38 22.24 9.62
N LEU A 56 9.70 22.38 9.45
CA LEU A 56 10.41 23.64 9.70
C LEU A 56 9.92 24.76 8.77
N PHE A 57 9.63 24.46 7.51
CA PHE A 57 9.05 25.42 6.58
C PHE A 57 7.64 25.86 7.02
N ARG A 58 6.77 24.91 7.38
CA ARG A 58 5.42 25.16 7.89
C ARG A 58 5.42 26.00 9.18
N ASP A 59 6.37 25.75 10.07
CA ASP A 59 6.44 26.41 11.39
C ASP A 59 7.37 27.64 11.37
N GLY A 60 7.90 28.00 10.20
CA GLY A 60 8.92 29.03 10.02
C GLY A 60 8.40 30.47 9.91
N PRO A 61 9.27 31.49 10.01
CA PRO A 61 8.89 32.91 10.12
C PRO A 61 8.16 33.53 8.91
N GLY A 62 8.05 32.82 7.78
CA GLY A 62 7.24 33.23 6.61
C GLY A 62 5.85 32.57 6.52
N ALA A 63 5.59 31.52 7.30
CA ALA A 63 4.35 30.76 7.22
C ALA A 63 3.13 31.51 7.79
N ASN A 64 3.33 32.53 8.64
CA ASN A 64 2.21 33.31 9.19
C ASN A 64 1.40 34.07 8.13
N ALA A 65 1.98 34.29 6.94
CA ALA A 65 1.31 34.95 5.81
C ALA A 65 0.73 33.96 4.77
N ALA A 66 0.93 32.64 4.96
CA ALA A 66 0.55 31.61 4.00
C ALA A 66 -0.17 30.43 4.67
N LEU A 67 -1.15 29.85 3.98
CA LEU A 67 -1.77 28.61 4.43
C LEU A 67 -0.90 27.42 3.97
N VAL A 68 -0.15 26.81 4.88
CA VAL A 68 0.67 25.62 4.58
C VAL A 68 -0.06 24.34 4.98
N VAL A 69 -0.57 23.61 3.99
CA VAL A 69 -1.26 22.32 4.14
C VAL A 69 -0.27 21.18 3.93
N LEU A 70 0.22 20.59 5.02
CA LEU A 70 1.14 19.44 4.98
C LEU A 70 0.36 18.13 5.03
N MET A 71 0.52 17.28 4.01
CA MET A 71 -0.11 15.96 3.90
C MET A 71 0.94 14.85 3.85
N ASP A 72 0.83 13.86 4.73
CA ASP A 72 1.59 12.59 4.63
C ASP A 72 0.86 11.65 3.67
N CYS A 73 1.44 11.44 2.49
CA CYS A 73 0.87 10.58 1.44
C CYS A 73 0.65 9.13 1.90
N ARG A 74 1.34 8.65 2.95
CA ARG A 74 1.11 7.31 3.52
C ARG A 74 -0.24 7.15 4.21
N GLY A 75 -0.91 8.26 4.50
CA GLY A 75 -2.22 8.34 5.15
C GLY A 75 -3.33 8.84 4.22
N VAL A 76 -3.08 8.92 2.92
CA VAL A 76 -4.05 9.34 1.90
C VAL A 76 -4.28 8.20 0.91
N GLU A 77 -5.52 8.02 0.46
CA GLU A 77 -5.80 7.11 -0.63
C GLU A 77 -5.22 7.67 -1.93
N PRO A 78 -4.42 6.90 -2.70
CA PRO A 78 -3.74 7.38 -3.90
C PRO A 78 -4.68 7.42 -5.12
N THR A 79 -5.81 8.11 -4.95
CA THR A 79 -6.83 8.38 -5.97
C THR A 79 -7.16 9.88 -5.99
N PRO A 80 -7.68 10.43 -7.10
CA PRO A 80 -8.08 11.83 -7.16
C PRO A 80 -9.08 12.21 -6.06
N SER A 81 -10.10 11.38 -5.82
CA SER A 81 -11.09 11.57 -4.76
C SER A 81 -10.44 11.52 -3.38
N GLY A 82 -9.57 10.53 -3.14
CA GLY A 82 -8.81 10.39 -1.90
C GLY A 82 -7.94 11.60 -1.57
N PHE A 83 -7.21 12.10 -2.58
CA PHE A 83 -6.41 13.31 -2.49
C PHE A 83 -7.25 14.55 -2.17
N LEU A 84 -8.34 14.77 -2.92
CA LEU A 84 -9.21 15.94 -2.71
C LEU A 84 -9.88 15.90 -1.34
N ALA A 85 -10.32 14.73 -0.88
CA ALA A 85 -10.88 14.56 0.46
C ALA A 85 -9.85 14.83 1.56
N ALA A 86 -8.60 14.38 1.38
CA ALA A 86 -7.53 14.68 2.33
C ALA A 86 -7.12 16.16 2.32
N LEU A 87 -7.06 16.79 1.16
CA LEU A 87 -6.79 18.21 1.02
C LEU A 87 -7.88 19.05 1.69
N ALA A 88 -9.15 18.74 1.43
CA ALA A 88 -10.31 19.37 2.06
C ALA A 88 -10.25 19.26 3.60
N ARG A 89 -10.09 18.03 4.13
CA ARG A 89 -9.97 17.79 5.58
C ARG A 89 -8.80 18.55 6.20
N THR A 90 -7.62 18.49 5.60
CA THR A 90 -6.40 19.10 6.16
C THR A 90 -6.43 20.62 6.08
N ALA A 91 -7.08 21.18 5.06
CA ALA A 91 -7.29 22.62 4.93
C ALA A 91 -8.47 23.16 5.76
N GLY A 92 -9.23 22.30 6.47
CA GLY A 92 -10.44 22.71 7.19
C GLY A 92 -11.55 23.21 6.26
N ALA A 93 -11.59 22.70 5.03
CA ALA A 93 -12.55 23.07 4.01
C ALA A 93 -13.51 21.91 3.73
N GLU A 94 -14.79 22.24 3.57
CA GLU A 94 -15.77 21.33 2.96
C GLU A 94 -15.98 21.74 1.50
N ALA A 95 -15.96 20.77 0.60
CA ALA A 95 -16.18 20.98 -0.82
C ALA A 95 -16.65 19.69 -1.50
N ASP A 96 -17.73 19.78 -2.26
CA ASP A 96 -18.32 18.64 -2.98
C ASP A 96 -17.64 18.34 -4.33
N SER A 97 -16.71 19.20 -4.75
CA SER A 97 -15.98 19.03 -6.00
C SER A 97 -14.57 19.64 -5.97
N ARG A 98 -13.71 19.17 -6.88
CA ARG A 98 -12.37 19.72 -7.11
C ARG A 98 -12.42 21.24 -7.28
N ASP A 99 -13.28 21.71 -8.18
CA ASP A 99 -13.30 23.12 -8.56
C ASP A 99 -13.83 23.99 -7.41
N ALA A 100 -14.76 23.48 -6.60
CA ALA A 100 -15.22 24.16 -5.39
C ALA A 100 -14.09 24.28 -4.35
N LEU A 101 -13.33 23.20 -4.14
CA LEU A 101 -12.19 23.18 -3.23
C LEU A 101 -11.10 24.15 -3.68
N LEU A 102 -10.71 24.10 -4.96
CA LEU A 102 -9.70 24.97 -5.53
C LEU A 102 -10.12 26.44 -5.50
N ARG A 103 -11.39 26.77 -5.79
CA ARG A 103 -11.89 28.15 -5.63
C ARG A 103 -11.81 28.62 -4.19
N ARG A 104 -12.17 27.77 -3.22
CA ARG A 104 -12.13 28.13 -1.79
C ARG A 104 -10.70 28.35 -1.30
N LEU A 105 -9.77 27.47 -1.67
CA LEU A 105 -8.35 27.65 -1.37
C LEU A 105 -7.79 28.89 -2.09
N GLY A 106 -8.18 29.11 -3.34
CA GLY A 106 -7.79 30.28 -4.13
C GLY A 106 -8.26 31.61 -3.53
N ALA A 107 -9.35 31.62 -2.75
CA ALA A 107 -9.85 32.80 -2.06
C ALA A 107 -9.07 33.16 -0.78
N ALA A 108 -8.06 32.38 -0.38
CA ALA A 108 -7.20 32.72 0.74
C ALA A 108 -6.44 34.04 0.48
N PRO A 109 -6.26 34.91 1.50
CA PRO A 109 -5.67 36.24 1.33
C PRO A 109 -4.17 36.24 1.00
N GLY A 110 -3.51 35.09 1.06
CA GLY A 110 -2.08 34.93 0.79
C GLY A 110 -1.78 33.62 0.06
N PRO A 111 -0.50 33.26 -0.08
CA PRO A 111 -0.08 32.01 -0.70
C PRO A 111 -0.67 30.79 0.01
N VAL A 112 -1.04 29.78 -0.75
CA VAL A 112 -1.47 28.47 -0.24
C VAL A 112 -0.46 27.43 -0.69
N ILE A 113 0.26 26.83 0.24
CA ILE A 113 1.25 25.80 -0.06
C ILE A 113 0.68 24.43 0.29
N VAL A 114 0.51 23.57 -0.69
CA VAL A 114 0.18 22.15 -0.48
C VAL A 114 1.49 21.37 -0.50
N ALA A 115 1.89 20.82 0.64
CA ALA A 115 3.11 20.03 0.76
C ALA A 115 2.79 18.54 0.89
N LEU A 116 3.22 17.75 -0.09
CA LEU A 116 3.06 16.30 -0.16
C LEU A 116 4.33 15.62 0.34
N ASP A 117 4.26 14.96 1.49
CA ASP A 117 5.38 14.22 2.07
C ASP A 117 5.29 12.72 1.75
N THR A 118 6.43 12.06 1.65
CA THR A 118 6.55 10.64 1.29
C THR A 118 5.88 10.32 -0.07
N PHE A 119 6.10 11.16 -1.08
CA PHE A 119 5.45 11.07 -2.38
C PHE A 119 5.69 9.75 -3.15
N GLU A 120 6.71 8.98 -2.78
CA GLU A 120 6.96 7.66 -3.39
C GLU A 120 5.78 6.67 -3.26
N VAL A 121 4.93 6.79 -2.23
CA VAL A 121 3.72 5.97 -2.08
C VAL A 121 2.55 6.50 -2.92
N PHE A 122 2.71 7.70 -3.48
CA PHE A 122 1.74 8.43 -4.30
C PHE A 122 2.10 8.43 -5.79
N ARG A 123 3.05 7.59 -6.23
CA ARG A 123 3.47 7.53 -7.65
C ARG A 123 2.32 7.32 -8.62
N LEU A 124 1.24 6.63 -8.21
CA LEU A 124 0.00 6.47 -9.00
C LEU A 124 -0.67 7.81 -9.36
N MET A 125 -0.42 8.87 -8.57
CA MET A 125 -1.02 10.19 -8.73
C MET A 125 -0.14 11.17 -9.52
N ASP A 126 1.10 10.81 -9.86
CA ASP A 126 2.05 11.71 -10.54
C ASP A 126 1.45 12.32 -11.82
N THR A 127 0.91 11.47 -12.68
CA THR A 127 0.33 11.92 -13.95
C THR A 127 -0.91 12.78 -13.73
N TRP A 128 -1.83 12.37 -12.87
CA TRP A 128 -3.04 13.15 -12.58
C TRP A 128 -2.72 14.52 -11.97
N LEU A 129 -1.75 14.59 -11.04
CA LEU A 129 -1.31 15.87 -10.46
C LEU A 129 -0.81 16.80 -11.56
N ARG A 130 0.05 16.30 -12.45
CA ARG A 130 0.66 17.09 -13.52
C ARG A 130 -0.34 17.55 -14.58
N THR A 131 -1.23 16.68 -15.04
CA THR A 131 -2.08 16.93 -16.21
C THR A 131 -3.47 17.44 -15.86
N SER A 132 -3.95 17.17 -14.63
CA SER A 132 -5.34 17.46 -14.24
C SER A 132 -5.47 18.39 -13.05
N LEU A 133 -4.52 18.39 -12.11
CA LEU A 133 -4.56 19.29 -10.94
C LEU A 133 -3.81 20.59 -11.21
N VAL A 134 -2.52 20.49 -11.54
CA VAL A 134 -1.60 21.63 -11.71
C VAL A 134 -2.13 22.68 -12.70
N PRO A 135 -2.67 22.31 -13.88
CA PRO A 135 -3.20 23.28 -14.83
C PRO A 135 -4.41 24.06 -14.29
N CYS A 136 -5.12 23.50 -13.30
CA CYS A 136 -6.30 24.11 -12.68
C CYS A 136 -6.00 24.83 -11.37
N LEU A 137 -4.73 24.83 -10.90
CA LEU A 137 -4.38 25.47 -9.63
C LEU A 137 -4.54 26.99 -9.72
N PRO A 138 -5.21 27.63 -8.73
CA PRO A 138 -5.22 29.09 -8.59
C PRO A 138 -3.81 29.69 -8.54
N GLY A 139 -3.66 30.96 -8.90
CA GLY A 139 -2.36 31.64 -8.96
C GLY A 139 -1.60 31.65 -7.63
N ASN A 140 -2.31 31.83 -6.52
CA ASN A 140 -1.76 31.81 -5.15
C ASN A 140 -1.51 30.40 -4.60
N LEU A 141 -1.93 29.33 -5.29
CA LEU A 141 -1.73 27.95 -4.85
C LEU A 141 -0.46 27.37 -5.47
N ARG A 142 0.38 26.78 -4.61
CA ARG A 142 1.70 26.23 -4.91
C ARG A 142 1.85 24.83 -4.33
N LEU A 143 2.72 24.01 -4.93
CA LEU A 143 2.89 22.60 -4.58
C LEU A 143 4.34 22.31 -4.15
N ILE A 144 4.52 21.64 -3.01
CA ILE A 144 5.79 20.99 -2.66
C ILE A 144 5.59 19.48 -2.75
N ILE A 145 6.43 18.80 -3.53
CA ILE A 145 6.44 17.34 -3.67
C ILE A 145 7.73 16.81 -3.05
N ALA A 146 7.63 16.14 -1.90
CA ALA A 146 8.77 15.54 -1.22
C ALA A 146 8.80 14.02 -1.35
N GLY A 147 9.84 13.47 -1.97
CA GLY A 147 9.97 12.03 -2.23
C GLY A 147 11.40 11.50 -2.18
N ARG A 148 11.60 10.21 -2.47
CA ARG A 148 12.95 9.61 -2.51
C ARG A 148 13.73 9.92 -3.78
N HIS A 149 13.02 9.96 -4.89
CA HIS A 149 13.60 10.00 -6.22
C HIS A 149 13.50 11.41 -6.81
N ALA A 150 14.41 11.70 -7.73
CA ALA A 150 14.29 12.89 -8.55
C ALA A 150 12.94 12.89 -9.30
N PRO A 151 12.34 14.07 -9.53
CA PRO A 151 11.11 14.19 -10.31
C PRO A 151 11.23 13.55 -11.69
N ALA A 152 10.12 12.99 -12.17
CA ALA A 152 10.04 12.46 -13.53
C ALA A 152 10.34 13.58 -14.56
N PRO A 153 11.02 13.29 -15.69
CA PRO A 153 11.36 14.29 -16.71
C PRO A 153 10.17 15.11 -17.20
N ALA A 154 8.96 14.53 -17.19
CA ALA A 154 7.74 15.21 -17.63
C ALA A 154 7.32 16.41 -16.76
N TRP A 155 7.84 16.55 -15.53
CA TRP A 155 7.69 17.78 -14.75
C TRP A 155 8.48 18.97 -15.32
N PHE A 156 9.43 18.71 -16.23
CA PHE A 156 10.24 19.73 -16.94
C PHE A 156 9.92 19.79 -18.43
N ALA A 157 8.74 19.33 -18.83
CA ALA A 157 8.25 19.44 -20.20
C ALA A 157 7.24 20.60 -20.33
N GLY A 158 7.26 21.27 -21.48
CA GLY A 158 6.36 22.39 -21.78
C GLY A 158 6.44 23.52 -20.75
N GLY A 159 5.30 24.16 -20.46
CA GLY A 159 5.23 25.30 -19.54
C GLY A 159 5.46 24.97 -18.06
N LEU A 160 5.61 23.70 -17.69
CA LEU A 160 5.88 23.29 -16.30
C LEU A 160 7.35 23.51 -15.90
N ALA A 161 8.28 23.46 -16.86
CA ALA A 161 9.70 23.62 -16.58
C ALA A 161 10.02 24.95 -15.90
N GLU A 162 9.41 26.04 -16.39
CA GLU A 162 9.58 27.39 -15.85
C GLU A 162 8.94 27.56 -14.46
N GLN A 163 7.97 26.70 -14.14
CA GLN A 163 7.21 26.73 -12.89
C GLN A 163 7.80 25.82 -11.81
N THR A 164 8.79 24.99 -12.14
CA THR A 164 9.26 23.89 -11.30
C THR A 164 10.70 24.08 -10.87
N VAL A 165 10.95 24.01 -9.56
CA VAL A 165 12.31 23.97 -8.98
C VAL A 165 12.59 22.62 -8.33
N THR A 166 13.87 22.26 -8.26
CA THR A 166 14.32 21.03 -7.61
C THR A 166 15.25 21.33 -6.45
N LEU A 167 15.12 20.55 -5.38
CA LEU A 167 15.86 20.69 -4.15
C LEU A 167 16.34 19.31 -3.68
N PRO A 168 17.47 18.81 -4.22
CA PRO A 168 18.10 17.59 -3.71
C PRO A 168 18.63 17.84 -2.29
N LEU A 169 18.26 16.97 -1.34
CA LEU A 169 18.75 17.04 0.03
C LEU A 169 20.00 16.21 0.21
N ALA A 170 21.08 16.87 0.62
CA ALA A 170 22.30 16.25 1.08
C ALA A 170 22.28 16.01 2.60
N GLY A 171 23.32 15.34 3.11
CA GLY A 171 23.58 15.27 4.56
C GLY A 171 23.76 16.67 5.15
N LEU A 172 23.52 16.81 6.45
CA LEU A 172 23.72 18.07 7.16
C LEU A 172 25.17 18.54 7.05
N ALA A 173 25.35 19.85 6.95
CA ALA A 173 26.67 20.47 7.03
C ALA A 173 27.42 20.05 8.31
N ALA A 174 28.75 19.98 8.24
CA ALA A 174 29.59 19.42 9.30
C ALA A 174 29.31 20.04 10.68
N ASP A 175 29.12 21.36 10.75
CA ASP A 175 28.84 22.06 12.00
C ASP A 175 27.47 21.69 12.59
N ALA A 176 26.44 21.60 11.76
CA ALA A 176 25.10 21.20 12.17
C ALA A 176 25.06 19.71 12.59
N ALA A 177 25.73 18.85 11.83
CA ALA A 177 25.86 17.43 12.14
C ALA A 177 26.60 17.20 13.47
N ALA A 178 27.71 17.91 13.69
CA ALA A 178 28.45 17.85 14.96
C ALA A 178 27.64 18.42 16.13
N ALA A 179 26.86 19.49 15.90
CA ALA A 179 25.99 20.09 16.92
C ALA A 179 24.91 19.11 17.42
N LEU A 180 24.37 18.25 16.54
CA LEU A 180 23.44 17.19 16.94
C LEU A 180 24.09 16.18 17.90
N LEU A 181 25.32 15.77 17.61
CA LEU A 181 26.07 14.81 18.44
C LEU A 181 26.57 15.41 19.77
N ARG A 182 26.80 16.72 19.83
CA ARG A 182 27.23 17.40 21.08
C ARG A 182 26.22 17.22 22.21
N ARG A 183 24.93 17.04 21.90
CA ARG A 183 23.88 16.78 22.90
C ARG A 183 24.12 15.47 23.67
N SER A 184 24.93 14.55 23.15
CA SER A 184 25.32 13.31 23.82
C SER A 184 26.52 13.46 24.78
N GLY A 185 27.06 14.67 24.97
CA GLY A 185 28.16 14.94 25.90
C GLY A 185 29.56 14.51 25.40
N LEU A 186 29.71 14.25 24.10
CA LEU A 186 31.00 13.92 23.49
C LEU A 186 31.90 15.15 23.30
N ALA A 187 33.22 14.91 23.32
CA ALA A 187 34.21 15.94 23.00
C ALA A 187 34.05 16.42 21.54
N PRO A 188 34.22 17.73 21.23
CA PRO A 188 33.97 18.28 19.90
C PRO A 188 34.70 17.57 18.75
N ARG A 189 35.94 17.12 18.97
CA ARG A 189 36.71 16.37 17.97
C ARG A 189 36.08 15.02 17.62
N ARG A 190 35.55 14.29 18.61
CA ARG A 190 34.84 13.02 18.37
C ARG A 190 33.50 13.26 17.66
N CYS A 191 32.77 14.33 18.00
CA CYS A 191 31.55 14.71 17.27
C CYS A 191 31.83 14.97 15.78
N ALA A 192 32.90 15.71 15.47
CA ALA A 192 33.27 16.02 14.09
C ALA A 192 33.66 14.75 13.30
N ALA A 193 34.48 13.87 13.89
CA ALA A 193 34.88 12.62 13.25
C ALA A 193 33.68 11.69 12.98
N MET A 194 32.78 11.56 13.95
CA MET A 194 31.56 10.76 13.84
C MET A 194 30.59 11.35 12.80
N ALA A 195 30.42 12.68 12.79
CA ALA A 195 29.58 13.37 11.81
C ALA A 195 30.06 13.17 10.37
N ALA A 196 31.38 13.25 10.16
CA ALA A 196 32.00 12.99 8.86
C ALA A 196 31.77 11.53 8.40
N ARG A 197 31.93 10.56 9.31
CA ARG A 197 31.73 9.13 9.02
C ARG A 197 30.29 8.76 8.73
N LEU A 198 29.34 9.47 9.33
CA LEU A 198 27.91 9.34 9.06
C LEU A 198 27.44 10.19 7.87
N HIS A 199 28.36 10.86 7.18
CA HIS A 199 28.09 11.73 6.04
C HIS A 199 26.98 12.77 6.31
N GLY A 200 26.90 13.28 7.55
CA GLY A 200 25.86 14.23 7.96
C GLY A 200 24.42 13.66 7.95
N HIS A 201 24.24 12.34 7.87
CA HIS A 201 22.92 11.73 7.73
C HIS A 201 22.09 11.87 9.03
N PRO A 202 20.97 12.62 9.04
CA PRO A 202 20.26 12.99 10.27
C PRO A 202 19.81 11.81 11.13
N LEU A 203 19.17 10.79 10.54
CA LEU A 203 18.72 9.63 11.33
C LEU A 203 19.90 8.86 11.94
N ALA A 204 20.99 8.68 11.20
CA ALA A 204 22.18 7.99 11.68
C ALA A 204 22.83 8.77 12.83
N LEU A 205 22.87 10.11 12.71
CA LEU A 205 23.33 10.99 13.77
C LEU A 205 22.45 10.88 15.02
N GLN A 206 21.12 10.78 14.87
CA GLN A 206 20.19 10.60 15.99
C GLN A 206 20.37 9.25 16.68
N LEU A 207 20.48 8.16 15.91
CA LEU A 207 20.72 6.82 16.47
C LEU A 207 22.09 6.75 17.16
N ALA A 208 23.13 7.30 16.53
CA ALA A 208 24.45 7.40 17.14
C ALA A 208 24.43 8.25 18.42
N ALA A 209 23.77 9.42 18.40
CA ALA A 209 23.64 10.29 19.56
C ALA A 209 22.97 9.56 20.74
N SER A 210 21.94 8.76 20.46
CA SER A 210 21.26 7.92 21.45
C SER A 210 22.20 6.83 22.01
N ALA A 211 22.83 6.04 21.13
CA ALA A 211 23.72 4.94 21.52
C ALA A 211 24.95 5.42 22.33
N LEU A 212 25.49 6.58 21.99
CA LEU A 212 26.62 7.19 22.68
C LEU A 212 26.27 7.70 24.10
N GLY A 213 25.00 7.98 24.36
CA GLY A 213 24.51 8.30 25.71
C GLY A 213 24.66 7.12 26.67
N ALA A 214 24.46 5.89 26.17
CA ALA A 214 24.58 4.65 26.93
C ALA A 214 26.01 4.07 26.89
N HIS A 215 26.71 4.20 25.76
CA HIS A 215 28.05 3.62 25.53
C HIS A 215 29.06 4.69 25.06
N ARG A 216 29.73 5.35 26.01
CA ARG A 216 30.66 6.47 25.71
C ARG A 216 31.88 6.07 24.86
N ASP A 217 32.30 4.82 24.92
CA ASP A 217 33.45 4.30 24.17
C ASP A 217 33.08 3.65 22.83
N PHE A 218 31.82 3.76 22.42
CA PHE A 218 31.37 3.22 21.14
C PHE A 218 32.12 3.85 19.95
N GLU A 219 32.64 3.00 19.06
CA GLU A 219 33.23 3.38 17.78
C GLU A 219 32.45 2.76 16.62
N LEU A 220 32.28 3.55 15.56
CA LEU A 220 31.65 3.08 14.33
C LEU A 220 32.64 2.24 13.52
N ALA A 221 32.20 1.09 13.01
CA ALA A 221 32.96 0.32 12.03
C ALA A 221 33.13 1.09 10.70
N GLU A 222 34.18 0.77 9.92
CA GLU A 222 34.30 1.23 8.53
C GLU A 222 33.39 0.37 7.66
N ALA A 223 32.19 0.87 7.40
CA ALA A 223 31.20 0.16 6.62
C ALA A 223 30.29 1.13 5.85
N PRO A 224 29.63 0.66 4.78
CA PRO A 224 28.59 1.44 4.12
C PRO A 224 27.49 1.86 5.10
N LEU A 225 26.87 3.02 4.87
CA LEU A 225 25.90 3.62 5.80
C LEU A 225 24.79 2.67 6.24
N HIS A 226 24.27 1.80 5.35
CA HIS A 226 23.23 0.83 5.71
C HIS A 226 23.69 -0.13 6.81
N ARG A 227 24.92 -0.65 6.77
CA ARG A 227 25.45 -1.54 7.82
C ARG A 227 25.71 -0.80 9.12
N VAL A 228 26.11 0.47 9.02
CA VAL A 228 26.26 1.34 10.19
C VAL A 228 24.89 1.55 10.86
N MET A 229 23.86 1.81 10.07
CA MET A 229 22.48 1.95 10.53
C MET A 229 21.96 0.67 11.19
N ASP A 230 22.23 -0.50 10.62
CA ASP A 230 21.87 -1.80 11.21
C ASP A 230 22.54 -2.01 12.56
N SER A 231 23.84 -1.67 12.66
CA SER A 231 24.61 -1.79 13.90
C SER A 231 24.10 -0.84 14.99
N LEU A 232 23.88 0.43 14.64
CA LEU A 232 23.33 1.44 15.55
C LEU A 232 21.93 1.07 16.03
N THR A 233 21.10 0.55 15.12
CA THR A 233 19.78 0.02 15.46
C THR A 233 19.92 -1.11 16.46
N GLY A 234 20.78 -2.09 16.19
CA GLY A 234 21.05 -3.24 17.06
C GLY A 234 21.49 -2.86 18.48
N ILE A 235 22.33 -1.82 18.63
CA ILE A 235 22.79 -1.32 19.93
C ILE A 235 21.63 -0.75 20.74
N HIS A 236 20.88 0.18 20.16
CA HIS A 236 19.73 0.77 20.84
C HIS A 236 18.68 -0.28 21.22
N LEU A 237 18.54 -1.28 20.36
CA LEU A 237 17.69 -2.43 20.55
C LEU A 237 18.16 -3.36 21.68
N ALA A 238 19.45 -3.44 21.94
CA ALA A 238 20.02 -4.18 23.07
C ALA A 238 19.85 -3.45 24.41
N GLU A 239 19.69 -2.12 24.39
CA GLU A 239 19.40 -1.29 25.58
C GLU A 239 17.94 -1.40 26.05
N VAL A 240 17.06 -2.00 25.25
CA VAL A 240 15.67 -2.26 25.65
C VAL A 240 15.64 -3.45 26.61
N ASP A 241 15.75 -3.16 27.90
CA ASP A 241 15.77 -4.17 28.98
C ASP A 241 14.43 -4.91 29.15
N ASP A 242 13.32 -4.29 28.75
CA ASP A 242 11.99 -4.90 28.85
C ASP A 242 11.76 -5.96 27.74
N PRO A 243 11.69 -7.26 28.10
CA PRO A 243 11.45 -8.32 27.13
C PRO A 243 10.08 -8.23 26.46
N ALA A 244 9.10 -7.59 27.11
CA ALA A 244 7.76 -7.38 26.55
C ALA A 244 7.82 -6.34 25.43
N LEU A 245 8.40 -5.17 25.68
CA LEU A 245 8.64 -4.16 24.66
C LEU A 245 9.49 -4.71 23.50
N ARG A 246 10.50 -5.55 23.78
CA ARG A 246 11.28 -6.21 22.73
C ARG A 246 10.43 -7.06 21.79
N ARG A 247 9.54 -7.88 22.37
CA ARG A 247 8.59 -8.71 21.59
C ARG A 247 7.68 -7.85 20.72
N VAL A 248 7.22 -6.72 21.26
CA VAL A 248 6.37 -5.77 20.54
C VAL A 248 7.14 -5.10 19.39
N ILE A 249 8.38 -4.65 19.61
CA ILE A 249 9.23 -4.09 18.53
C ILE A 249 9.40 -5.10 17.39
N ASP A 250 9.75 -6.35 17.71
CA ASP A 250 9.90 -7.42 16.72
C ASP A 250 8.59 -7.63 15.91
N ALA A 251 7.42 -7.55 16.54
CA ALA A 251 6.13 -7.66 15.85
C ALA A 251 5.73 -6.41 15.06
N THR A 252 6.09 -5.23 15.53
CA THR A 252 5.83 -3.97 14.80
C THR A 252 6.64 -3.89 13.51
N ALA A 253 7.73 -4.67 13.42
CA ALA A 253 8.57 -4.77 12.24
C ALA A 253 7.88 -5.44 11.04
N VAL A 254 6.86 -6.27 11.29
CA VAL A 254 6.15 -7.01 10.24
C VAL A 254 4.84 -6.34 9.79
N VAL A 255 4.57 -5.12 10.26
CA VAL A 255 3.36 -4.36 9.93
C VAL A 255 3.68 -2.97 9.42
N ARG A 256 2.81 -2.45 8.54
CA ARG A 256 2.96 -1.10 7.96
C ARG A 256 2.77 0.00 8.99
N ARG A 257 1.81 -0.21 9.89
CA ARG A 257 1.40 0.71 10.96
C ARG A 257 0.91 -0.08 12.17
N VAL A 258 0.88 0.59 13.31
CA VAL A 258 0.53 0.05 14.62
C VAL A 258 -0.63 0.85 15.17
N SER A 259 -1.64 0.15 15.68
CA SER A 259 -2.78 0.70 16.40
C SER A 259 -2.94 -0.07 17.72
N VAL A 260 -3.61 0.51 18.71
CA VAL A 260 -3.95 -0.19 19.96
C VAL A 260 -4.77 -1.46 19.68
N PRO A 261 -5.81 -1.45 18.82
CA PRO A 261 -6.55 -2.67 18.45
C PRO A 261 -5.67 -3.76 17.82
N LEU A 262 -4.73 -3.39 16.96
CA LEU A 262 -3.79 -4.33 16.34
C LEU A 262 -2.90 -5.00 17.40
N LEU A 263 -2.33 -4.20 18.32
CA LEU A 263 -1.51 -4.72 19.41
C LEU A 263 -2.31 -5.66 20.32
N ALA A 264 -3.53 -5.28 20.71
CA ALA A 264 -4.41 -6.10 21.53
C ALA A 264 -4.72 -7.46 20.87
N SER A 265 -4.92 -7.47 19.55
CA SER A 265 -5.17 -8.71 18.82
C SER A 265 -3.91 -9.57 18.64
N MET A 266 -2.74 -8.96 18.45
CA MET A 266 -1.47 -9.68 18.32
C MET A 266 -0.94 -10.22 19.65
N PHE A 267 -1.21 -9.51 20.74
CA PHE A 267 -0.73 -9.80 22.09
C PHE A 267 -1.85 -9.70 23.15
N PRO A 268 -2.79 -10.66 23.19
CA PRO A 268 -3.89 -10.65 24.17
C PRO A 268 -3.44 -10.77 25.63
N ASP A 269 -2.20 -11.21 25.86
CA ASP A 269 -1.55 -11.35 27.17
C ASP A 269 -0.89 -10.06 27.68
N MET A 270 -0.97 -8.96 26.91
CA MET A 270 -0.29 -7.70 27.21
C MET A 270 -1.27 -6.52 27.29
N ASP A 271 -0.89 -5.50 28.06
CA ASP A 271 -1.54 -4.19 28.03
C ASP A 271 -1.16 -3.46 26.73
N ALA A 272 -2.11 -3.39 25.80
CA ALA A 272 -1.91 -2.80 24.49
C ALA A 272 -1.70 -1.28 24.53
N ASP A 273 -2.33 -0.58 25.47
CA ASP A 273 -2.18 0.87 25.64
C ASP A 273 -0.78 1.17 26.16
N ALA A 274 -0.33 0.46 27.20
CA ALA A 274 1.03 0.59 27.73
C ALA A 274 2.09 0.27 26.67
N ALA A 275 1.88 -0.79 25.87
CA ALA A 275 2.77 -1.15 24.77
C ALA A 275 2.81 -0.07 23.67
N TYR A 276 1.67 0.52 23.32
CA TYR A 276 1.59 1.60 22.34
C TYR A 276 2.31 2.86 22.82
N ASP A 277 2.13 3.24 24.08
CA ASP A 277 2.82 4.39 24.69
C ASP A 277 4.34 4.15 24.79
N ALA A 278 4.76 2.93 25.12
CA ALA A 278 6.18 2.56 25.11
C ALA A 278 6.79 2.70 23.70
N LEU A 279 6.11 2.19 22.66
CA LEU A 279 6.55 2.35 21.26
C LEU A 279 6.63 3.82 20.86
N LYS A 280 5.65 4.63 21.23
CA LYS A 280 5.57 6.07 20.90
C LYS A 280 6.78 6.86 21.41
N ASN A 281 7.39 6.40 22.49
CA ASN A 281 8.56 7.03 23.10
C ASN A 281 9.90 6.58 22.49
N LEU A 282 9.91 5.61 21.58
CA LEU A 282 11.12 5.20 20.86
C LEU A 282 11.60 6.33 19.92
N PRO A 283 12.92 6.55 19.82
CA PRO A 283 13.48 7.66 19.02
C PRO A 283 13.21 7.53 17.52
N PHE A 284 12.88 6.32 17.04
CA PHE A 284 12.59 6.01 15.64
C PHE A 284 11.12 5.70 15.37
N ALA A 285 10.20 5.87 16.34
CA ALA A 285 8.77 5.67 16.13
C ALA A 285 8.08 6.98 15.77
N GLU A 286 7.36 7.05 14.65
CA GLU A 286 6.60 8.21 14.18
C GLU A 286 5.09 7.99 14.42
N VAL A 287 4.41 9.00 14.97
CA VAL A 287 2.93 8.98 15.11
C VAL A 287 2.33 9.78 13.96
N ALA A 288 1.49 9.12 13.17
CA ALA A 288 0.72 9.70 12.08
C ALA A 288 -0.79 9.63 12.38
N GLY A 289 -1.60 10.28 11.55
CA GLY A 289 -3.06 10.34 11.74
C GLY A 289 -3.78 8.99 11.61
N ASP A 290 -3.13 7.97 11.06
CA ASP A 290 -3.64 6.60 10.89
C ASP A 290 -2.95 5.56 11.80
N GLY A 291 -2.00 5.97 12.65
CA GLY A 291 -1.33 5.10 13.62
C GLY A 291 0.15 5.41 13.83
N LEU A 292 0.80 4.56 14.62
CA LEU A 292 2.25 4.61 14.88
C LEU A 292 3.02 3.80 13.83
N ARG A 293 4.20 4.25 13.43
CA ARG A 293 5.09 3.55 12.50
C ARG A 293 6.51 3.58 13.01
N LEU A 294 7.26 2.50 12.84
CA LEU A 294 8.71 2.58 12.97
C LEU A 294 9.32 3.18 11.70
N HIS A 295 10.41 3.92 11.85
CA HIS A 295 11.19 4.40 10.72
C HIS A 295 11.61 3.20 9.87
N GLU A 296 11.44 3.31 8.55
CA GLU A 296 11.62 2.19 7.61
C GLU A 296 12.95 1.47 7.73
N ALA A 297 14.07 2.19 7.74
CA ALA A 297 15.39 1.58 7.91
C ALA A 297 15.51 0.73 9.20
N VAL A 298 14.91 1.19 10.31
CA VAL A 298 14.91 0.45 11.58
C VAL A 298 13.96 -0.75 11.50
N ARG A 299 12.77 -0.54 10.94
CA ARG A 299 11.77 -1.59 10.73
C ARG A 299 12.34 -2.74 9.91
N ASP A 300 13.00 -2.43 8.79
CA ASP A 300 13.55 -3.41 7.86
C ASP A 300 14.73 -4.16 8.49
N ALA A 301 15.60 -3.46 9.25
CA ALA A 301 16.68 -4.09 10.01
C ALA A 301 16.16 -5.07 11.09
N VAL A 302 15.09 -4.68 11.81
CA VAL A 302 14.44 -5.55 12.81
C VAL A 302 13.79 -6.75 12.13
N ALA A 303 13.01 -6.54 11.07
CA ALA A 303 12.33 -7.60 10.34
C ALA A 303 13.33 -8.61 9.77
N GLN A 304 14.42 -8.14 9.16
CA GLN A 304 15.47 -8.99 8.62
C GLN A 304 16.18 -9.79 9.71
N THR A 305 16.53 -9.14 10.83
CA THR A 305 17.13 -9.82 11.98
C THR A 305 16.21 -10.90 12.54
N LEU A 306 14.92 -10.58 12.70
CA LEU A 306 13.92 -11.53 13.19
C LEU A 306 13.75 -12.71 12.24
N ARG A 307 13.66 -12.46 10.92
CA ARG A 307 13.53 -13.49 9.89
C ARG A 307 14.70 -14.47 9.88
N VAL A 308 15.92 -13.99 10.12
CA VAL A 308 17.13 -14.83 10.18
C VAL A 308 17.23 -15.57 11.52
N ARG A 309 16.99 -14.87 12.65
CA ARG A 309 17.18 -15.43 14.00
C ARG A 309 16.06 -16.39 14.40
N ASP A 310 14.82 -16.08 14.07
CA ASP A 310 13.62 -16.83 14.46
C ASP A 310 12.56 -16.74 13.36
N PRO A 311 12.73 -17.49 12.25
CA PRO A 311 11.80 -17.47 11.12
C PRO A 311 10.38 -17.92 11.49
N ALA A 312 10.24 -18.79 12.50
CA ALA A 312 8.95 -19.25 12.99
C ALA A 312 8.18 -18.12 13.67
N ARG A 313 8.85 -17.34 14.53
CA ARG A 313 8.24 -16.15 15.18
C ARG A 313 7.94 -15.04 14.18
N HIS A 314 8.82 -14.81 13.21
CA HIS A 314 8.55 -13.88 12.10
C HIS A 314 7.23 -14.22 11.39
N LEU A 315 7.06 -15.50 11.00
CA LEU A 315 5.85 -15.97 10.34
C LEU A 315 4.62 -15.91 11.26
N ASP A 316 4.75 -16.27 12.54
CA ASP A 316 3.65 -16.17 13.51
C ASP A 316 3.16 -14.74 13.66
N TYR A 317 4.06 -13.75 13.80
CA TYR A 317 3.68 -12.34 13.87
C TYR A 317 2.97 -11.87 12.61
N ARG A 318 3.45 -12.25 11.41
CA ARG A 318 2.76 -11.91 10.15
C ARG A 318 1.35 -12.51 10.09
N ARG A 319 1.18 -13.75 10.54
CA ARG A 319 -0.15 -14.41 10.61
C ARG A 319 -1.08 -13.72 11.60
N ARG A 320 -0.58 -13.34 12.78
CA ARG A 320 -1.37 -12.58 13.78
C ARG A 320 -1.78 -11.21 13.24
N ALA A 321 -0.84 -10.49 12.63
CA ALA A 321 -1.10 -9.22 11.99
C ALA A 321 -2.17 -9.34 10.90
N TRP A 322 -2.06 -10.32 10.01
CA TRP A 322 -3.06 -10.58 8.98
C TRP A 322 -4.46 -10.79 9.59
N ARG A 323 -4.59 -11.64 10.61
CA ARG A 323 -5.90 -11.93 11.25
C ARG A 323 -6.52 -10.67 11.85
N ALA A 324 -5.72 -9.86 12.53
CA ALA A 324 -6.14 -8.61 13.14
C ALA A 324 -6.59 -7.60 12.07
N LEU A 325 -5.73 -7.33 11.09
CA LEU A 325 -6.00 -6.37 10.01
C LEU A 325 -7.18 -6.80 9.13
N ALA A 326 -7.32 -8.09 8.81
CA ALA A 326 -8.45 -8.61 8.06
C ALA A 326 -9.76 -8.48 8.85
N ARG A 327 -9.71 -8.58 10.19
CA ARG A 327 -10.87 -8.33 11.05
C ARG A 327 -11.26 -6.86 11.05
N GLU A 328 -10.29 -5.96 11.23
CA GLU A 328 -10.51 -4.51 11.21
C GLU A 328 -11.04 -4.05 9.85
N ALA A 329 -10.47 -4.52 8.74
CA ALA A 329 -10.91 -4.19 7.38
C ALA A 329 -12.40 -4.51 7.15
N ARG A 330 -12.90 -5.59 7.74
CA ARG A 330 -14.32 -6.00 7.62
C ARG A 330 -15.28 -5.11 8.41
N ALA A 331 -14.81 -4.50 9.48
CA ALA A 331 -15.61 -3.59 10.31
C ALA A 331 -15.46 -2.12 9.88
N ALA A 332 -14.50 -1.83 9.00
CA ALA A 332 -14.17 -0.48 8.60
C ALA A 332 -15.26 0.14 7.70
N PRO A 333 -15.58 1.43 7.89
CA PRO A 333 -16.38 2.17 6.92
C PRO A 333 -15.63 2.30 5.59
N GLY A 334 -16.39 2.46 4.50
CA GLY A 334 -15.85 2.52 3.13
C GLY A 334 -14.71 3.53 2.95
N THR A 335 -14.79 4.68 3.63
CA THR A 335 -13.79 5.76 3.58
C THR A 335 -12.43 5.40 4.20
N ASP A 336 -12.38 4.39 5.08
CA ASP A 336 -11.15 3.93 5.73
C ASP A 336 -10.61 2.62 5.13
N LEU A 337 -11.39 1.94 4.27
CA LEU A 337 -11.00 0.64 3.69
C LEU A 337 -9.63 0.68 3.02
N TRP A 338 -9.29 1.78 2.35
CA TRP A 338 -8.01 1.92 1.66
C TRP A 338 -6.80 1.71 2.58
N ARG A 339 -6.88 2.13 3.86
CA ARG A 339 -5.79 1.97 4.83
C ARG A 339 -5.48 0.50 5.04
N TYR A 340 -6.53 -0.32 5.14
CA TYR A 340 -6.42 -1.76 5.28
C TYR A 340 -5.98 -2.44 3.99
N THR A 341 -6.38 -1.92 2.83
CA THR A 341 -5.82 -2.37 1.53
C THR A 341 -4.31 -2.21 1.51
N ALA A 342 -3.81 -1.05 1.95
CA ALA A 342 -2.37 -0.79 2.04
C ALA A 342 -1.69 -1.70 3.08
N ASP A 343 -2.36 -1.99 4.19
CA ASP A 343 -1.87 -2.94 5.20
C ASP A 343 -1.79 -4.37 4.64
N MET A 344 -2.79 -4.83 3.88
CA MET A 344 -2.78 -6.14 3.21
C MET A 344 -1.68 -6.22 2.15
N LEU A 345 -1.57 -5.19 1.30
CA LEU A 345 -0.54 -5.14 0.26
C LEU A 345 0.88 -5.11 0.86
N TYR A 346 1.05 -4.50 2.03
CA TYR A 346 2.32 -4.53 2.75
C TYR A 346 2.70 -5.94 3.22
N LEU A 347 1.72 -6.76 3.62
CA LEU A 347 1.93 -8.15 4.03
C LEU A 347 2.26 -9.10 2.86
N VAL A 348 2.09 -8.68 1.61
CA VAL A 348 2.47 -9.46 0.42
C VAL A 348 3.95 -9.23 0.11
N GLU A 349 4.76 -10.28 0.22
CA GLU A 349 6.18 -10.29 -0.12
C GLU A 349 6.50 -11.08 -1.39
N ASN A 350 5.55 -11.82 -1.98
CA ASN A 350 5.77 -12.54 -3.23
C ASN A 350 6.29 -11.57 -4.32
N PRO A 351 7.48 -11.80 -4.90
CA PRO A 351 8.09 -10.86 -5.83
C PRO A 351 7.28 -10.69 -7.11
N VAL A 352 6.60 -11.74 -7.60
CA VAL A 352 5.73 -11.66 -8.79
C VAL A 352 4.54 -10.77 -8.50
N CYS A 353 3.89 -10.95 -7.35
CA CYS A 353 2.80 -10.08 -6.92
C CYS A 353 3.28 -8.63 -6.76
N ARG A 354 4.42 -8.41 -6.08
CA ARG A 354 4.96 -7.06 -5.87
C ARG A 354 5.31 -6.37 -7.18
N GLU A 355 5.93 -7.07 -8.12
CA GLU A 355 6.21 -6.52 -9.45
C GLU A 355 4.91 -6.16 -10.20
N ALA A 356 3.85 -6.97 -10.04
CA ALA A 356 2.56 -6.68 -10.68
C ALA A 356 1.82 -5.45 -10.10
N PHE A 357 2.06 -5.11 -8.82
CA PHE A 357 1.50 -3.89 -8.18
C PHE A 357 2.43 -2.68 -8.32
N PHE A 358 3.74 -2.89 -8.34
CA PHE A 358 4.77 -1.86 -8.35
C PHE A 358 5.83 -2.16 -9.42
N PRO A 359 5.46 -2.14 -10.70
CA PRO A 359 6.35 -2.60 -11.77
C PRO A 359 7.58 -1.68 -11.89
N SER A 360 8.75 -2.30 -11.82
CA SER A 360 10.06 -1.65 -11.85
C SER A 360 10.33 -0.95 -13.19
N GLY A 361 9.83 -1.54 -14.29
CA GLY A 361 9.97 -1.02 -15.65
C GLY A 361 9.09 0.18 -16.00
N ALA A 362 8.16 0.61 -15.13
CA ALA A 362 7.26 1.73 -15.41
C ALA A 362 7.98 3.10 -15.40
N SER A 363 9.23 3.13 -14.95
CA SER A 363 9.99 4.38 -14.83
C SER A 363 10.28 5.01 -16.19
N GLY A 364 9.98 6.30 -16.32
CA GLY A 364 10.30 7.09 -17.51
C GLY A 364 9.17 7.20 -18.54
N LEU A 365 8.08 6.45 -18.38
CA LEU A 365 6.86 6.62 -19.17
C LEU A 365 5.72 7.23 -18.35
N ASN A 366 4.84 7.97 -19.03
CA ASN A 366 3.64 8.57 -18.45
C ASN A 366 2.41 8.01 -19.15
N VAL A 367 1.32 7.79 -18.40
CA VAL A 367 0.07 7.27 -18.97
C VAL A 367 -1.03 8.33 -18.90
N GLU A 368 -1.44 8.84 -20.06
CA GLU A 368 -2.33 10.01 -20.17
C GLU A 368 -3.55 9.70 -21.03
N HIS A 369 -4.63 10.47 -20.88
CA HIS A 369 -5.78 10.33 -21.78
C HIS A 369 -5.41 10.73 -23.21
N LEU A 370 -6.09 10.11 -24.18
CA LEU A 370 -5.97 10.47 -25.59
C LEU A 370 -6.37 11.93 -25.86
N GLY A 371 -5.47 12.68 -26.52
CA GLY A 371 -5.72 14.00 -27.08
C GLY A 371 -6.16 13.95 -28.55
N ALA A 372 -6.59 15.08 -29.11
CA ALA A 372 -7.16 15.15 -30.46
C ALA A 372 -6.13 14.80 -31.56
N GLU A 373 -4.87 15.18 -31.37
CA GLU A 373 -3.76 14.90 -32.28
C GLU A 373 -3.23 13.46 -32.23
N ASP A 374 -3.64 12.66 -31.23
CA ASP A 374 -3.02 11.35 -30.97
C ASP A 374 -3.64 10.19 -31.76
N VAL A 375 -4.79 10.41 -32.39
CA VAL A 375 -5.53 9.37 -33.13
C VAL A 375 -4.64 8.65 -34.15
N GLY A 376 -3.81 9.42 -34.88
CA GLY A 376 -2.87 8.85 -35.85
C GLY A 376 -1.76 8.01 -35.23
N ALA A 377 -1.30 8.35 -34.02
CA ALA A 377 -0.27 7.59 -33.32
C ALA A 377 -0.80 6.24 -32.84
N VAL A 378 -2.01 6.20 -32.29
CA VAL A 378 -2.67 4.95 -31.87
C VAL A 378 -2.89 4.02 -33.06
N ALA A 379 -3.46 4.55 -34.16
CA ALA A 379 -3.69 3.77 -35.37
C ALA A 379 -2.39 3.19 -35.95
N ARG A 380 -1.30 3.97 -35.94
CA ARG A 380 0.03 3.52 -36.37
C ARG A 380 0.57 2.37 -35.51
N ILE A 381 0.45 2.47 -34.18
CA ILE A 381 0.90 1.40 -33.26
C ILE A 381 0.05 0.14 -33.46
N ALA A 382 -1.27 0.27 -33.58
CA ALA A 382 -2.16 -0.86 -33.84
C ALA A 382 -1.78 -1.59 -35.14
N ARG A 383 -1.62 -0.86 -36.25
CA ARG A 383 -1.22 -1.43 -37.55
C ARG A 383 0.16 -2.08 -37.56
N ALA A 384 1.04 -1.69 -36.65
CA ALA A 384 2.39 -2.27 -36.55
C ALA A 384 2.37 -3.68 -35.95
N HIS A 385 1.40 -3.98 -35.08
CA HIS A 385 1.37 -5.22 -34.30
C HIS A 385 0.17 -6.12 -34.60
N GLU A 386 -0.93 -5.54 -35.11
CA GLU A 386 -2.18 -6.23 -35.36
C GLU A 386 -2.47 -6.44 -36.85
N GLY A 387 -3.28 -7.46 -37.14
CA GLY A 387 -3.80 -7.68 -38.48
C GLY A 387 -4.92 -6.70 -38.86
N PRO A 388 -5.40 -6.73 -40.12
CA PRO A 388 -6.42 -5.82 -40.61
C PRO A 388 -7.75 -5.86 -39.84
N GLU A 389 -8.27 -7.04 -39.49
CA GLU A 389 -9.53 -7.18 -38.76
C GLU A 389 -9.41 -6.65 -37.33
N ALA A 390 -8.34 -7.01 -36.64
CA ALA A 390 -8.08 -6.55 -35.27
C ALA A 390 -7.81 -5.03 -35.22
N THR A 391 -7.07 -4.49 -36.18
CA THR A 391 -6.86 -3.04 -36.32
C THR A 391 -8.18 -2.31 -36.54
N ALA A 392 -9.04 -2.81 -37.43
CA ALA A 392 -10.34 -2.18 -37.71
C ALA A 392 -11.24 -2.14 -36.46
N CYS A 393 -11.16 -3.16 -35.58
CA CYS A 393 -11.85 -3.14 -34.30
C CYS A 393 -11.32 -2.01 -33.40
N LEU A 394 -9.99 -1.88 -33.25
CA LEU A 394 -9.37 -0.84 -32.43
C LEU A 394 -9.63 0.57 -32.98
N GLU A 395 -9.60 0.77 -34.29
CA GLU A 395 -9.92 2.06 -34.92
C GLU A 395 -11.39 2.44 -34.71
N ARG A 396 -12.30 1.47 -34.71
CA ARG A 396 -13.71 1.71 -34.36
C ARG A 396 -13.86 2.14 -32.91
N TRP A 397 -13.17 1.48 -31.97
CA TRP A 397 -13.12 1.91 -30.58
C TRP A 397 -12.57 3.32 -30.44
N LEU A 398 -11.49 3.63 -31.16
CA LEU A 398 -10.87 4.95 -31.14
C LEU A 398 -11.82 6.05 -31.63
N ALA A 399 -12.61 5.76 -32.67
CA ALA A 399 -13.59 6.70 -33.22
C ALA A 399 -14.84 6.86 -32.32
N THR A 400 -15.31 5.78 -31.69
CA THR A 400 -16.59 5.77 -30.96
C THR A 400 -16.44 6.02 -29.46
N GLN A 401 -15.29 5.66 -28.88
CA GLN A 401 -14.99 5.71 -27.45
C GLN A 401 -13.53 6.15 -27.22
N PRO A 402 -13.11 7.35 -27.69
CA PRO A 402 -11.73 7.83 -27.51
C PRO A 402 -11.31 7.90 -26.03
N GLY A 403 -12.26 8.13 -25.11
CA GLY A 403 -12.02 8.14 -23.67
C GLY A 403 -11.58 6.78 -23.08
N ALA A 404 -11.74 5.68 -23.83
CA ALA A 404 -11.23 4.37 -23.46
C ALA A 404 -9.71 4.22 -23.63
N PHE A 405 -9.05 5.14 -24.35
CA PHE A 405 -7.63 5.04 -24.67
C PHE A 405 -6.78 5.85 -23.70
N MET A 406 -5.82 5.15 -23.11
CA MET A 406 -4.74 5.69 -22.30
C MET A 406 -3.42 5.52 -23.05
N LEU A 407 -2.63 6.58 -23.19
CA LEU A 407 -1.41 6.62 -24.00
C LEU A 407 -0.18 6.62 -23.12
N ALA A 408 0.75 5.70 -23.38
CA ALA A 408 2.07 5.69 -22.80
C ALA A 408 2.98 6.65 -23.59
N ARG A 409 3.52 7.67 -22.91
CA ARG A 409 4.42 8.68 -23.49
C ARG A 409 5.80 8.63 -22.88
N ASP A 410 6.81 8.83 -23.72
CA ASP A 410 8.20 9.00 -23.28
C ASP A 410 8.47 10.41 -22.73
N ALA A 411 9.71 10.67 -22.32
CA ALA A 411 10.14 11.98 -21.81
C ALA A 411 10.00 13.11 -22.84
N ARG A 412 9.94 12.79 -24.14
CA ARG A 412 9.75 13.74 -25.25
C ARG A 412 8.28 13.92 -25.62
N GLN A 413 7.35 13.37 -24.82
CA GLN A 413 5.91 13.39 -25.06
C GLN A 413 5.47 12.60 -26.31
N THR A 414 6.35 11.74 -26.84
CA THR A 414 6.03 10.87 -27.96
C THR A 414 5.16 9.72 -27.49
N CYS A 415 4.04 9.46 -28.16
CA CYS A 415 3.23 8.27 -27.91
C CYS A 415 3.99 7.01 -28.37
N VAL A 416 4.41 6.21 -27.39
CA VAL A 416 5.16 4.96 -27.57
C VAL A 416 4.32 3.72 -27.25
N GLY A 417 3.06 3.90 -26.86
CA GLY A 417 2.14 2.80 -26.61
C GLY A 417 0.77 3.28 -26.17
N PHE A 418 -0.19 2.35 -26.07
CA PHE A 418 -1.51 2.63 -25.54
C PHE A 418 -2.12 1.44 -24.80
N CYS A 419 -3.15 1.71 -24.00
CA CYS A 419 -4.05 0.74 -23.41
C CYS A 419 -5.50 1.19 -23.67
N CYS A 420 -6.30 0.32 -24.27
CA CYS A 420 -7.75 0.48 -24.42
C CYS A 420 -8.45 -0.25 -23.27
N ARG A 421 -9.09 0.52 -22.39
CA ARG A 421 -9.82 0.00 -21.23
C ARG A 421 -11.03 0.84 -20.90
N PHE A 422 -12.07 0.21 -20.37
CA PHE A 422 -13.32 0.89 -20.07
C PHE A 422 -14.21 0.05 -19.16
N ASP A 423 -15.15 0.72 -18.50
CA ASP A 423 -16.24 0.08 -17.81
C ASP A 423 -17.36 -0.25 -18.81
N PRO A 424 -17.74 -1.52 -18.98
CA PRO A 424 -18.71 -1.91 -20.00
C PRO A 424 -20.12 -1.33 -19.74
N ASP A 425 -20.47 -0.95 -18.51
CA ASP A 425 -21.77 -0.34 -18.21
C ASP A 425 -21.84 1.12 -18.72
N THR A 426 -20.69 1.72 -19.04
CA THR A 426 -20.60 3.08 -19.61
C THR A 426 -20.58 3.10 -21.13
N VAL A 427 -20.55 1.93 -21.77
CA VAL A 427 -20.46 1.79 -23.23
C VAL A 427 -21.77 1.23 -23.79
N PRO A 428 -22.31 1.79 -24.89
CA PRO A 428 -23.51 1.25 -25.54
C PRO A 428 -23.34 -0.24 -25.93
N ALA A 429 -24.39 -1.04 -25.71
CA ALA A 429 -24.35 -2.48 -25.91
C ALA A 429 -24.01 -2.88 -27.36
N GLU A 430 -24.45 -2.08 -28.33
CA GLU A 430 -24.14 -2.25 -29.75
C GLU A 430 -22.65 -2.12 -30.05
N HIS A 431 -21.92 -1.24 -29.36
CA HIS A 431 -20.48 -1.08 -29.54
C HIS A 431 -19.72 -2.29 -29.00
N LEU A 432 -20.15 -2.80 -27.85
CA LEU A 432 -19.59 -4.01 -27.24
C LEU A 432 -19.88 -5.26 -28.07
N ALA A 433 -21.06 -5.35 -28.69
CA ALA A 433 -21.43 -6.47 -29.56
C ALA A 433 -20.70 -6.46 -30.91
N ALA A 434 -20.24 -5.28 -31.36
CA ALA A 434 -19.59 -5.10 -32.65
C ALA A 434 -18.12 -5.54 -32.68
N ASP A 435 -17.51 -5.78 -31.52
CA ASP A 435 -16.16 -6.33 -31.35
C ASP A 435 -16.25 -7.76 -30.78
N PRO A 436 -15.75 -8.78 -31.50
CA PRO A 436 -15.87 -10.18 -31.09
C PRO A 436 -15.31 -10.50 -29.70
N VAL A 437 -14.25 -9.80 -29.25
CA VAL A 437 -13.64 -10.04 -27.94
C VAL A 437 -14.56 -9.53 -26.83
N THR A 438 -15.09 -8.32 -26.95
CA THR A 438 -16.00 -7.76 -25.94
C THR A 438 -17.36 -8.46 -25.96
N ALA A 439 -17.82 -8.90 -27.13
CA ALA A 439 -19.03 -9.72 -27.26
C ALA A 439 -18.89 -11.05 -26.51
N ALA A 440 -17.72 -11.70 -26.60
CA ALA A 440 -17.42 -12.92 -25.83
C ALA A 440 -17.43 -12.65 -24.32
N TRP A 441 -16.86 -11.54 -23.85
CA TRP A 441 -16.90 -11.16 -22.44
C TRP A 441 -18.31 -10.80 -21.94
N GLN A 442 -19.13 -10.17 -22.78
CA GLN A 442 -20.55 -9.96 -22.46
C GLN A 442 -21.33 -11.27 -22.36
N ALA A 443 -21.01 -12.28 -23.17
CA ALA A 443 -21.61 -13.61 -23.06
C ALA A 443 -21.19 -14.28 -21.73
N ASP A 444 -19.91 -14.18 -21.37
CA ASP A 444 -19.40 -14.70 -20.10
C ASP A 444 -20.04 -14.00 -18.88
N LEU A 445 -20.17 -12.67 -18.90
CA LEU A 445 -20.86 -11.92 -17.84
C LEU A 445 -22.34 -12.31 -17.71
N ARG A 446 -23.02 -12.63 -18.82
CA ARG A 446 -24.40 -13.14 -18.79
C ARG A 446 -24.47 -14.56 -18.22
N ALA A 447 -23.50 -15.41 -18.54
CA ALA A 447 -23.43 -16.78 -18.04
C ALA A 447 -23.02 -16.84 -16.56
N ARG A 448 -22.13 -15.93 -16.13
CA ARG A 448 -21.58 -15.84 -14.77
C ARG A 448 -21.73 -14.41 -14.25
N PRO A 449 -22.96 -14.01 -13.87
CA PRO A 449 -23.27 -12.65 -13.45
C PRO A 449 -22.51 -12.27 -12.20
N LEU A 450 -22.18 -10.98 -12.10
CA LEU A 450 -21.58 -10.41 -10.90
C LEU A 450 -22.63 -10.25 -9.79
N PRO A 451 -22.21 -10.29 -8.51
CA PRO A 451 -23.04 -9.87 -7.40
C PRO A 451 -23.66 -8.47 -7.61
N ALA A 452 -24.84 -8.25 -7.02
CA ALA A 452 -25.52 -6.96 -7.12
C ALA A 452 -24.63 -5.80 -6.65
N GLY A 453 -24.58 -4.72 -7.45
CA GLY A 453 -23.76 -3.54 -7.18
C GLY A 453 -22.30 -3.66 -7.60
N GLN A 454 -21.86 -4.84 -8.09
CA GLN A 454 -20.52 -5.00 -8.66
C GLN A 454 -20.49 -4.73 -10.16
N ARG A 455 -19.32 -4.27 -10.61
CA ARG A 455 -19.02 -3.85 -11.98
C ARG A 455 -17.82 -4.61 -12.52
N ALA A 456 -17.76 -4.75 -13.85
CA ALA A 456 -16.61 -5.30 -14.54
C ALA A 456 -15.70 -4.19 -15.06
N LEU A 457 -14.43 -4.50 -15.30
CA LEU A 457 -13.52 -3.64 -16.05
C LEU A 457 -12.96 -4.41 -17.24
N PHE A 458 -13.12 -3.86 -18.45
CA PHE A 458 -12.63 -4.47 -19.69
C PHE A 458 -11.31 -3.83 -20.09
N ILE A 459 -10.26 -4.64 -20.24
CA ILE A 459 -8.95 -4.22 -20.75
C ILE A 459 -8.82 -4.82 -22.15
N ARG A 460 -9.41 -4.13 -23.12
CA ARG A 460 -9.56 -4.66 -24.48
C ARG A 460 -8.23 -4.89 -25.19
N ARG A 461 -7.24 -4.03 -24.98
CA ARG A 461 -5.89 -4.21 -25.55
C ARG A 461 -4.86 -3.30 -24.89
N TRP A 462 -3.60 -3.71 -24.85
CA TRP A 462 -2.47 -2.79 -24.74
C TRP A 462 -1.44 -3.14 -25.80
N LEU A 463 -0.78 -2.13 -26.35
CA LEU A 463 0.31 -2.28 -27.31
C LEU A 463 1.35 -1.20 -27.08
N GLY A 464 2.61 -1.61 -26.95
CA GLY A 464 3.77 -0.74 -27.12
C GLY A 464 4.27 -0.75 -28.55
N LEU A 465 4.96 0.32 -28.95
CA LEU A 465 5.44 0.51 -30.30
C LEU A 465 6.50 -0.53 -30.69
N ASP A 466 7.38 -0.88 -29.77
CA ASP A 466 8.52 -1.78 -30.04
C ASP A 466 8.23 -3.22 -29.59
N ASP A 467 7.51 -3.36 -28.48
CA ASP A 467 7.27 -4.59 -27.73
C ASP A 467 5.86 -5.19 -27.96
N GLY A 468 4.96 -4.47 -28.64
CA GLY A 468 3.60 -4.92 -28.89
C GLY A 468 2.88 -5.21 -27.57
N GLU A 469 2.33 -6.40 -27.42
CA GLU A 469 1.70 -6.82 -26.17
C GLU A 469 2.69 -7.36 -25.12
N GLY A 470 3.98 -7.47 -25.43
CA GLY A 470 4.98 -8.13 -24.58
C GLY A 470 5.31 -7.38 -23.29
N PRO A 471 6.01 -8.03 -22.34
CA PRO A 471 6.54 -7.35 -21.15
C PRO A 471 7.54 -6.27 -21.53
N GLY A 472 7.40 -5.08 -20.95
CA GLY A 472 8.23 -3.93 -21.26
C GLY A 472 7.79 -2.67 -20.51
N ALA A 473 8.41 -1.54 -20.83
CA ALA A 473 8.13 -0.29 -20.14
C ALA A 473 6.67 0.17 -20.34
N VAL A 474 6.11 -0.03 -21.54
CA VAL A 474 4.71 0.32 -21.85
C VAL A 474 3.74 -0.55 -21.05
N GLN A 475 3.97 -1.87 -21.03
CA GLN A 475 3.17 -2.80 -20.25
C GLN A 475 3.23 -2.44 -18.75
N ALA A 476 4.43 -2.18 -18.22
CA ALA A 476 4.62 -1.78 -16.83
C ALA A 476 3.87 -0.48 -16.48
N ALA A 477 3.98 0.55 -17.33
CA ALA A 477 3.31 1.82 -17.12
C ALA A 477 1.78 1.69 -17.19
N THR A 478 1.26 0.98 -18.19
CA THR A 478 -0.19 0.75 -18.36
C THR A 478 -0.77 -0.08 -17.22
N TRP A 479 -0.03 -1.08 -16.72
CA TRP A 479 -0.44 -1.88 -15.55
C TRP A 479 -0.50 -1.06 -14.27
N LEU A 480 0.49 -0.19 -14.04
CA LEU A 480 0.47 0.72 -12.90
C LEU A 480 -0.78 1.61 -12.91
N ASP A 481 -1.12 2.19 -14.05
CA ASP A 481 -2.32 3.04 -14.21
C ASP A 481 -3.64 2.22 -14.18
N LEU A 482 -3.62 0.96 -14.62
CA LEU A 482 -4.72 0.02 -14.40
C LEU A 482 -4.99 -0.19 -12.90
N LYS A 483 -3.95 -0.32 -12.08
CA LYS A 483 -4.13 -0.46 -10.61
C LYS A 483 -4.75 0.79 -9.99
N ARG A 484 -4.45 1.99 -10.48
CA ARG A 484 -5.18 3.21 -10.07
C ARG A 484 -6.67 3.08 -10.37
N THR A 485 -7.03 2.56 -11.55
CA THR A 485 -8.44 2.33 -11.93
C THR A 485 -9.10 1.29 -11.02
N TYR A 486 -8.37 0.24 -10.63
CA TYR A 486 -8.89 -0.77 -9.68
C TYR A 486 -9.24 -0.12 -8.34
N MET A 487 -8.37 0.77 -7.86
CA MET A 487 -8.57 1.46 -6.59
C MET A 487 -9.77 2.40 -6.65
N GLU A 488 -9.95 3.15 -7.74
CA GLU A 488 -11.09 4.05 -7.94
C GLU A 488 -12.43 3.31 -8.06
N MET A 489 -12.43 2.09 -8.61
CA MET A 489 -13.65 1.29 -8.78
C MET A 489 -14.06 0.52 -7.51
N ARG A 490 -13.27 0.57 -6.43
CA ARG A 490 -13.65 -0.05 -5.15
C ARG A 490 -14.81 0.71 -4.49
N PRO A 491 -15.67 0.01 -3.72
CA PRO A 491 -15.70 -1.44 -3.48
C PRO A 491 -16.50 -2.21 -4.56
N CYS A 492 -16.78 -1.60 -5.71
CA CYS A 492 -17.69 -2.14 -6.71
C CYS A 492 -16.99 -3.02 -7.76
N LEU A 493 -15.66 -3.00 -7.88
CA LEU A 493 -14.98 -3.84 -8.87
C LEU A 493 -15.11 -5.33 -8.51
N GLY A 494 -15.85 -6.08 -9.33
CA GLY A 494 -16.08 -7.52 -9.13
C GLY A 494 -15.19 -8.39 -10.03
N ARG A 495 -14.92 -7.96 -11.26
CA ARG A 495 -14.12 -8.74 -12.22
C ARG A 495 -13.39 -7.85 -13.22
N VAL A 496 -12.17 -8.24 -13.57
CA VAL A 496 -11.41 -7.65 -14.68
C VAL A 496 -11.28 -8.68 -15.80
N TYR A 497 -11.45 -8.23 -17.04
CA TYR A 497 -11.17 -9.00 -18.25
C TYR A 497 -9.99 -8.40 -18.99
N LEU A 498 -9.14 -9.23 -19.57
CA LEU A 498 -8.06 -8.84 -20.45
C LEU A 498 -7.88 -9.83 -21.60
N THR A 499 -7.19 -9.40 -22.66
CA THR A 499 -6.84 -10.28 -23.78
C THR A 499 -5.36 -10.19 -24.17
N VAL A 500 -4.79 -11.34 -24.50
CA VAL A 500 -3.43 -11.49 -25.04
C VAL A 500 -3.41 -12.53 -26.14
N THR A 501 -2.44 -12.44 -27.05
CA THR A 501 -2.19 -13.47 -28.06
C THR A 501 -1.17 -14.51 -27.60
N ASP A 502 -0.26 -14.13 -26.71
CA ASP A 502 0.71 -15.00 -26.07
C ASP A 502 0.50 -15.05 -24.55
N LEU A 503 0.13 -16.23 -24.03
CA LEU A 503 -0.07 -16.46 -22.60
C LEU A 503 1.25 -16.69 -21.85
N ALA A 504 2.32 -17.13 -22.52
CA ALA A 504 3.52 -17.61 -21.87
C ALA A 504 4.23 -16.54 -21.01
N PRO A 505 4.38 -15.27 -21.46
CA PRO A 505 4.99 -14.22 -20.65
C PRO A 505 4.19 -13.88 -19.39
N TYR A 506 2.90 -14.20 -19.36
CA TYR A 506 1.97 -13.82 -18.30
C TYR A 506 1.58 -14.98 -17.38
N ALA A 507 2.04 -16.20 -17.63
CA ALA A 507 1.62 -17.38 -16.88
C ALA A 507 1.89 -17.26 -15.37
N ALA A 508 3.10 -16.85 -14.97
CA ALA A 508 3.48 -16.74 -13.56
C ALA A 508 2.63 -15.71 -12.81
N VAL A 509 2.42 -14.53 -13.41
CA VAL A 509 1.60 -13.47 -12.78
C VAL A 509 0.11 -13.81 -12.83
N ALA A 510 -0.35 -14.51 -13.85
CA ALA A 510 -1.72 -14.99 -13.92
C ALA A 510 -2.01 -16.00 -12.80
N GLU A 511 -1.10 -16.94 -12.56
CA GLU A 511 -1.20 -17.91 -11.47
C GLU A 511 -1.22 -17.22 -10.10
N GLU A 512 -0.23 -16.38 -9.82
CA GLU A 512 -0.06 -15.74 -8.52
C GLU A 512 -1.18 -14.74 -8.18
N LEU A 513 -1.69 -14.01 -9.17
CA LEU A 513 -2.82 -13.09 -8.96
C LEU A 513 -4.19 -13.77 -9.05
N GLY A 514 -4.27 -14.99 -9.57
CA GLY A 514 -5.51 -15.75 -9.73
C GLY A 514 -6.32 -15.45 -11.00
N PHE A 515 -5.67 -14.98 -12.07
CA PHE A 515 -6.31 -14.89 -13.39
C PHE A 515 -6.61 -16.27 -13.95
N ARG A 516 -7.79 -16.40 -14.57
CA ARG A 516 -8.22 -17.63 -15.25
C ARG A 516 -8.40 -17.36 -16.73
N VAL A 517 -7.76 -18.18 -17.56
CA VAL A 517 -8.00 -18.19 -19.01
C VAL A 517 -9.43 -18.72 -19.25
N LEU A 518 -10.15 -18.06 -20.14
CA LEU A 518 -11.53 -18.38 -20.53
C LEU A 518 -11.50 -19.04 -21.91
N PRO A 519 -11.44 -20.39 -21.99
CA PRO A 519 -11.29 -21.09 -23.26
C PRO A 519 -12.46 -20.82 -24.21
N ASP A 520 -13.68 -20.76 -23.70
CA ASP A 520 -14.90 -20.50 -24.48
C ASP A 520 -15.02 -19.03 -24.94
N SER A 521 -14.11 -18.17 -24.49
CA SER A 521 -14.04 -16.75 -24.88
C SER A 521 -12.81 -16.43 -25.72
N ALA A 522 -12.11 -17.45 -26.25
CA ALA A 522 -11.06 -17.24 -27.23
C ALA A 522 -11.66 -16.79 -28.57
N VAL A 523 -11.04 -15.80 -29.21
CA VAL A 523 -11.49 -15.24 -30.49
C VAL A 523 -10.37 -15.34 -31.51
N THR A 524 -10.67 -15.76 -32.72
CA THR A 524 -9.70 -15.74 -33.82
C THR A 524 -9.97 -14.55 -34.72
N LEU A 525 -8.96 -13.68 -34.89
CA LEU A 525 -8.96 -12.56 -35.84
C LEU A 525 -7.67 -12.62 -36.65
N ASP A 526 -7.74 -12.42 -37.97
CA ASP A 526 -6.56 -12.45 -38.85
C ASP A 526 -5.72 -13.74 -38.69
N GLY A 527 -6.37 -14.88 -38.41
CA GLY A 527 -5.71 -16.16 -38.17
C GLY A 527 -4.94 -16.28 -36.84
N ARG A 528 -4.98 -15.24 -35.98
CA ARG A 528 -4.37 -15.24 -34.64
C ARG A 528 -5.44 -15.46 -33.57
N THR A 529 -5.10 -16.23 -32.53
CA THR A 529 -6.00 -16.45 -31.40
C THR A 529 -5.76 -15.41 -30.32
N TYR A 530 -6.83 -14.76 -29.90
CA TYR A 530 -6.89 -13.82 -28.78
C TYR A 530 -7.46 -14.57 -27.59
N HIS A 531 -6.59 -14.90 -26.65
CA HIS A 531 -6.98 -15.54 -25.41
C HIS A 531 -7.59 -14.50 -24.48
N SER A 532 -8.72 -14.86 -23.88
CA SER A 532 -9.37 -14.06 -22.85
C SER A 532 -8.96 -14.59 -21.48
N ALA A 533 -8.61 -13.70 -20.56
CA ALA A 533 -8.41 -14.04 -19.16
C ALA A 533 -9.21 -13.12 -18.25
N ALA A 534 -9.68 -13.65 -17.13
CA ALA A 534 -10.42 -12.88 -16.14
C ALA A 534 -9.85 -13.07 -14.73
N LEU A 535 -9.77 -11.97 -13.99
CA LEU A 535 -9.54 -11.97 -12.54
C LEU A 535 -10.86 -11.66 -11.84
N ASP A 536 -11.34 -12.62 -11.04
CA ASP A 536 -12.53 -12.46 -10.21
C ASP A 536 -12.12 -12.05 -8.80
N PHE A 537 -12.53 -10.86 -8.37
CA PHE A 537 -12.25 -10.35 -7.03
C PHE A 537 -13.23 -10.87 -5.98
N GLY A 538 -14.36 -11.46 -6.42
CA GLY A 538 -15.44 -11.90 -5.56
C GLY A 538 -16.21 -10.75 -4.89
N PRO A 539 -17.14 -11.07 -3.98
CA PRO A 539 -18.10 -10.10 -3.41
C PRO A 539 -17.45 -9.01 -2.55
N LYS A 540 -16.21 -9.21 -2.09
CA LYS A 540 -15.45 -8.26 -1.26
C LYS A 540 -14.51 -7.38 -2.09
N SER A 541 -14.59 -7.44 -3.42
CA SER A 541 -13.79 -6.66 -4.35
C SER A 541 -12.29 -6.79 -4.07
N VAL A 542 -11.50 -5.81 -4.51
CA VAL A 542 -10.04 -5.76 -4.41
C VAL A 542 -9.55 -6.00 -2.98
N ASP A 543 -10.28 -5.50 -1.98
CA ASP A 543 -9.92 -5.62 -0.56
C ASP A 543 -9.94 -7.08 -0.08
N GLY A 544 -11.01 -7.82 -0.41
CA GLY A 544 -11.10 -9.24 -0.07
C GLY A 544 -10.12 -10.10 -0.85
N TRP A 545 -9.90 -9.79 -2.13
CA TRP A 545 -8.92 -10.47 -2.95
C TRP A 545 -7.49 -10.28 -2.45
N LEU A 546 -7.09 -9.06 -2.09
CA LEU A 546 -5.77 -8.79 -1.49
C LEU A 546 -5.59 -9.49 -0.14
N ALA A 547 -6.63 -9.48 0.69
CA ALA A 547 -6.61 -10.22 1.95
C ALA A 547 -6.41 -11.72 1.70
N HIS A 548 -7.06 -12.29 0.67
CA HIS A 548 -6.87 -13.68 0.28
C HIS A 548 -5.46 -13.95 -0.24
N LEU A 549 -4.91 -13.08 -1.09
CA LEU A 549 -3.54 -13.20 -1.61
C LEU A 549 -2.51 -13.23 -0.48
N ALA A 550 -2.62 -12.28 0.46
CA ALA A 550 -1.76 -12.26 1.65
C ALA A 550 -1.95 -13.50 2.54
N ALA A 551 -3.17 -14.02 2.66
CA ALA A 551 -3.44 -15.24 3.42
C ALA A 551 -2.71 -16.45 2.82
N THR A 552 -2.85 -16.63 1.50
CA THR A 552 -2.25 -17.74 0.76
C THR A 552 -0.73 -17.74 0.91
N GLU A 553 -0.08 -16.57 0.76
CA GLU A 553 1.38 -16.44 0.96
C GLU A 553 1.79 -16.81 2.39
N LEU A 554 0.99 -16.47 3.39
CA LEU A 554 1.26 -16.78 4.79
C LEU A 554 0.92 -18.25 5.16
N GLY A 555 0.48 -19.05 4.20
CA GLY A 555 -0.01 -20.41 4.42
C GLY A 555 -1.24 -20.44 5.33
N LEU A 556 -2.02 -19.36 5.31
CA LEU A 556 -3.32 -19.27 5.95
C LEU A 556 -4.37 -19.72 4.94
N THR A 557 -5.25 -20.58 5.39
CA THR A 557 -6.30 -21.17 4.56
C THR A 557 -7.62 -20.44 4.81
N ALA A 558 -8.60 -20.56 3.90
CA ALA A 558 -9.95 -20.04 4.16
C ALA A 558 -10.52 -20.56 5.49
N ALA A 559 -10.06 -21.76 5.86
CA ALA A 559 -10.41 -22.45 7.08
C ALA A 559 -9.80 -21.79 8.35
N ASP A 560 -8.67 -21.09 8.24
CA ASP A 560 -8.09 -20.27 9.33
C ASP A 560 -8.91 -18.99 9.61
N ASP A 561 -9.79 -18.59 8.70
CA ASP A 561 -10.73 -17.47 8.86
C ASP A 561 -12.14 -17.95 9.28
N LEU A 562 -12.39 -19.27 9.30
CA LEU A 562 -13.68 -19.85 9.71
C LEU A 562 -13.93 -19.76 11.22
N LEU A 563 -12.91 -19.70 12.07
CA LEU A 563 -13.06 -19.69 13.52
C LEU A 563 -12.58 -18.36 14.13
N ASP A 564 -13.53 -17.57 14.65
CA ASP A 564 -13.23 -16.42 15.49
C ASP A 564 -12.93 -16.88 16.92
N ARG A 565 -11.65 -16.89 17.30
CA ARG A 565 -11.20 -17.39 18.61
C ARG A 565 -11.60 -16.51 19.78
N GLU A 566 -11.71 -15.21 19.57
CA GLU A 566 -12.11 -14.27 20.62
C GLU A 566 -13.62 -14.32 20.84
N ALA A 567 -14.39 -14.26 19.76
CA ALA A 567 -15.85 -14.34 19.85
C ALA A 567 -16.35 -15.76 20.15
N ARG A 568 -15.52 -16.79 19.95
CA ARG A 568 -15.88 -18.21 19.98
C ARG A 568 -17.03 -18.52 19.01
N GLU A 569 -16.91 -18.02 17.79
CA GLU A 569 -17.92 -18.15 16.74
C GLU A 569 -17.31 -18.70 15.46
N LEU A 570 -18.11 -19.44 14.69
CA LEU A 570 -17.82 -19.73 13.30
C LEU A 570 -18.16 -18.54 12.41
N ARG A 571 -17.41 -18.36 11.34
CA ARG A 571 -17.64 -17.37 10.29
C ARG A 571 -17.78 -18.11 8.97
N VAL A 572 -19.02 -18.34 8.55
CA VAL A 572 -19.35 -19.15 7.37
C VAL A 572 -20.18 -18.28 6.44
N ASP A 573 -19.76 -18.15 5.18
CA ASP A 573 -20.44 -17.36 4.15
C ASP A 573 -20.80 -15.93 4.59
N GLY A 574 -19.89 -15.29 5.34
CA GLY A 574 -20.07 -13.93 5.87
C GLY A 574 -21.00 -13.81 7.08
N ARG A 575 -21.51 -14.93 7.63
CA ARG A 575 -22.36 -14.95 8.84
C ARG A 575 -21.59 -15.45 10.05
N ARG A 576 -21.86 -14.83 11.21
CA ARG A 576 -21.40 -15.32 12.51
C ARG A 576 -22.35 -16.40 13.03
N VAL A 577 -21.80 -17.54 13.41
CA VAL A 577 -22.53 -18.69 13.94
C VAL A 577 -21.93 -19.03 15.30
N SER A 578 -22.65 -18.74 16.38
CA SER A 578 -22.13 -18.98 17.72
C SER A 578 -21.84 -20.47 17.97
N LEU A 579 -20.70 -20.75 18.59
CA LEU A 579 -20.33 -22.10 18.99
C LEU A 579 -20.62 -22.30 20.49
N THR A 580 -21.02 -23.51 20.84
CA THR A 580 -20.96 -23.97 22.23
C THR A 580 -19.50 -24.12 22.66
N PRO A 581 -19.19 -24.10 23.97
CA PRO A 581 -17.81 -24.25 24.46
C PRO A 581 -17.10 -25.50 23.94
N LEU A 582 -17.82 -26.62 23.81
CA LEU A 582 -17.27 -27.89 23.31
C LEU A 582 -17.06 -27.90 21.79
N GLU A 583 -17.99 -27.31 21.02
CA GLU A 583 -17.79 -27.15 19.57
C GLU A 583 -16.58 -26.25 19.29
N PHE A 584 -16.46 -25.16 20.03
CA PHE A 584 -15.30 -24.26 19.95
C PHE A 584 -14.00 -25.00 20.27
N ALA A 585 -13.93 -25.64 21.43
CA ALA A 585 -12.71 -26.30 21.89
C ALA A 585 -12.31 -27.47 20.98
N LEU A 586 -13.27 -28.26 20.48
CA LEU A 586 -12.99 -29.35 19.55
C LEU A 586 -12.45 -28.83 18.22
N LEU A 587 -13.10 -27.83 17.62
CA LEU A 587 -12.65 -27.27 16.35
C LEU A 587 -11.29 -26.58 16.50
N ALA A 588 -11.08 -25.81 17.57
CA ALA A 588 -9.81 -25.16 17.86
C ALA A 588 -8.67 -26.18 18.06
N TYR A 589 -8.93 -27.29 18.75
CA TYR A 589 -7.95 -28.36 18.96
C TYR A 589 -7.57 -29.05 17.64
N LEU A 590 -8.57 -29.38 16.82
CA LEU A 590 -8.31 -29.97 15.50
C LEU A 590 -7.59 -29.00 14.56
N GLN A 591 -7.95 -27.71 14.57
CA GLN A 591 -7.24 -26.66 13.81
C GLN A 591 -5.81 -26.45 14.28
N ALA A 592 -5.53 -26.64 15.57
CA ALA A 592 -4.16 -26.59 16.10
C ALA A 592 -3.32 -27.83 15.71
N ASN A 593 -3.96 -28.88 15.18
CA ASN A 593 -3.33 -30.13 14.74
C ASN A 593 -3.68 -30.43 13.26
N PRO A 594 -3.41 -29.50 12.31
CA PRO A 594 -3.85 -29.65 10.94
C PRO A 594 -3.20 -30.85 10.27
N GLY A 595 -3.96 -31.60 9.47
CA GLY A 595 -3.49 -32.78 8.75
C GLY A 595 -3.28 -34.05 9.60
N ARG A 596 -3.28 -33.93 10.94
CA ARG A 596 -3.14 -35.07 11.85
C ARG A 596 -4.49 -35.75 12.10
N ALA A 597 -4.51 -37.08 12.04
CA ALA A 597 -5.65 -37.85 12.54
C ALA A 597 -5.58 -37.90 14.07
N VAL A 598 -6.54 -37.26 14.73
CA VAL A 598 -6.67 -37.22 16.19
C VAL A 598 -7.67 -38.28 16.62
N SER A 599 -7.29 -39.13 17.57
CA SER A 599 -8.17 -40.21 18.05
C SER A 599 -9.34 -39.66 18.86
N ARG A 600 -10.45 -40.41 18.93
CA ARG A 600 -11.59 -40.02 19.77
C ARG A 600 -11.22 -39.97 21.25
N GLU A 601 -10.37 -40.87 21.71
CA GLU A 601 -9.86 -40.89 23.09
C GLU A 601 -9.03 -39.64 23.40
N GLU A 602 -8.20 -39.22 22.46
CA GLU A 602 -7.44 -37.97 22.59
C GLU A 602 -8.35 -36.75 22.58
N LEU A 603 -9.32 -36.67 21.66
CA LEU A 603 -10.29 -35.57 21.66
C LEU A 603 -11.08 -35.51 22.97
N LEU A 604 -11.49 -36.65 23.54
CA LEU A 604 -12.14 -36.68 24.85
C LEU A 604 -11.21 -36.15 25.95
N ARG A 605 -9.96 -36.60 26.00
CA ARG A 605 -9.00 -36.17 27.03
C ARG A 605 -8.70 -34.68 26.96
N GLU A 606 -8.44 -34.17 25.76
CA GLU A 606 -7.94 -32.80 25.56
C GLU A 606 -9.06 -31.75 25.54
N VAL A 607 -10.27 -32.13 25.13
CA VAL A 607 -11.40 -31.19 25.01
C VAL A 607 -12.39 -31.30 26.17
N TRP A 608 -12.61 -32.51 26.73
CA TRP A 608 -13.51 -32.73 27.88
C TRP A 608 -12.77 -32.88 29.22
N GLY A 609 -11.45 -33.13 29.21
CA GLY A 609 -10.60 -33.23 30.41
C GLY A 609 -10.31 -34.67 30.85
N SER A 610 -9.22 -34.83 31.60
CA SER A 610 -8.64 -36.13 32.01
C SER A 610 -9.50 -37.00 32.95
N GLY A 611 -10.54 -36.42 33.57
CA GLY A 611 -11.49 -37.12 34.44
C GLY A 611 -12.79 -37.56 33.75
N TYR A 612 -12.92 -37.36 32.44
CA TYR A 612 -14.16 -37.61 31.70
C TYR A 612 -14.29 -39.09 31.31
N THR A 613 -15.22 -39.83 31.94
CA THR A 613 -15.47 -41.26 31.69
C THR A 613 -16.60 -41.53 30.68
N GLY A 614 -16.92 -40.56 29.82
CA GLY A 614 -18.00 -40.70 28.84
C GLY A 614 -17.57 -41.38 27.54
N TRP A 615 -18.54 -41.94 26.83
CA TRP A 615 -18.33 -42.69 25.58
C TRP A 615 -17.97 -41.79 24.39
N SER A 616 -17.34 -42.38 23.37
CA SER A 616 -16.82 -41.71 22.16
C SER A 616 -17.91 -41.06 21.29
N ASN A 617 -19.17 -41.47 21.45
CA ASN A 617 -20.34 -40.95 20.75
C ASN A 617 -20.57 -39.44 20.94
N LYS A 618 -20.06 -38.85 22.03
CA LYS A 618 -20.16 -37.40 22.25
C LYS A 618 -19.24 -36.60 21.32
N VAL A 619 -18.07 -37.13 21.00
CA VAL A 619 -17.18 -36.52 20.00
C VAL A 619 -17.88 -36.49 18.64
N ASP A 620 -18.51 -37.62 18.27
CA ASP A 620 -19.24 -37.73 17.00
C ASP A 620 -20.41 -36.73 16.93
N ALA A 621 -21.14 -36.54 18.04
CA ALA A 621 -22.24 -35.57 18.13
C ALA A 621 -21.77 -34.11 17.96
N VAL A 622 -20.65 -33.74 18.59
CA VAL A 622 -20.07 -32.39 18.45
C VAL A 622 -19.53 -32.17 17.03
N VAL A 623 -18.88 -33.16 16.43
CA VAL A 623 -18.42 -33.07 15.03
C VAL A 623 -19.61 -32.94 14.06
N ALA A 624 -20.70 -33.68 14.28
CA ALA A 624 -21.91 -33.56 13.47
C ALA A 624 -22.56 -32.17 13.61
N ALA A 625 -22.57 -31.59 14.81
CA ALA A 625 -23.05 -30.24 15.04
C ALA A 625 -22.16 -29.19 14.34
N LEU A 626 -20.85 -29.32 14.45
CA LEU A 626 -19.88 -28.46 13.76
C LEU A 626 -20.03 -28.52 12.25
N ARG A 627 -20.14 -29.71 11.64
CA ARG A 627 -20.35 -29.85 10.19
C ARG A 627 -21.60 -29.13 9.71
N ARG A 628 -22.71 -29.20 10.47
CA ARG A 628 -23.94 -28.45 10.14
C ARG A 628 -23.70 -26.94 10.19
N LYS A 629 -22.96 -26.45 11.19
CA LYS A 629 -22.65 -25.03 11.33
C LYS A 629 -21.63 -24.54 10.29
N LEU A 630 -20.72 -25.40 9.84
CA LEU A 630 -19.72 -25.14 8.81
C LEU A 630 -20.29 -25.07 7.39
N GLY A 631 -21.49 -25.61 7.17
CA GLY A 631 -22.19 -25.52 5.88
C GLY A 631 -21.34 -26.08 4.73
N GLY A 632 -21.14 -25.26 3.68
CA GLY A 632 -20.34 -25.64 2.51
C GLY A 632 -18.88 -26.00 2.82
N HIS A 633 -18.35 -25.55 3.97
CA HIS A 633 -16.99 -25.85 4.42
C HIS A 633 -16.89 -27.11 5.30
N ALA A 634 -17.95 -27.90 5.44
CA ALA A 634 -17.95 -29.10 6.28
C ALA A 634 -16.87 -30.12 5.89
N GLY A 635 -16.39 -30.09 4.64
CA GLY A 635 -15.33 -30.95 4.12
C GLY A 635 -13.98 -30.76 4.82
N CYS A 636 -13.77 -29.63 5.50
CA CYS A 636 -12.55 -29.40 6.28
C CYS A 636 -12.43 -30.32 7.51
N LEU A 637 -13.55 -30.85 8.03
CA LEU A 637 -13.58 -31.84 9.09
C LEU A 637 -13.78 -33.23 8.52
N GLN A 638 -12.70 -34.01 8.43
CA GLN A 638 -12.68 -35.35 7.84
C GLN A 638 -12.79 -36.44 8.90
N THR A 639 -13.61 -37.45 8.63
CA THR A 639 -13.61 -38.69 9.42
C THR A 639 -12.45 -39.56 8.92
N VAL A 640 -11.58 -39.99 9.82
CA VAL A 640 -10.53 -40.99 9.52
C VAL A 640 -10.99 -42.33 10.08
N THR A 641 -11.45 -43.21 9.20
CA THR A 641 -12.03 -44.52 9.55
C THR A 641 -11.11 -45.31 10.46
N GLY A 642 -11.64 -45.83 11.58
CA GLY A 642 -10.89 -46.59 12.57
C GLY A 642 -10.00 -45.77 13.52
N VAL A 643 -9.82 -44.47 13.27
CA VAL A 643 -8.91 -43.62 14.07
C VAL A 643 -9.67 -42.52 14.81
N GLY A 644 -10.40 -41.66 14.09
CA GLY A 644 -10.99 -40.48 14.70
C GLY A 644 -11.31 -39.39 13.68
N TYR A 645 -10.86 -38.18 13.97
CA TYR A 645 -11.14 -37.01 13.15
C TYR A 645 -9.86 -36.28 12.78
N ARG A 646 -9.87 -35.68 11.60
CA ARG A 646 -8.78 -34.85 11.09
C ARG A 646 -9.35 -33.55 10.57
N TYR A 647 -8.65 -32.46 10.86
CA TYR A 647 -8.88 -31.21 10.15
C TYR A 647 -7.94 -31.11 8.95
N ARG A 648 -8.48 -30.77 7.78
CA ARG A 648 -7.72 -30.50 6.57
C ARG A 648 -8.33 -29.27 5.91
N ALA A 649 -7.54 -28.23 5.70
CA ALA A 649 -8.00 -27.12 4.87
C ALA A 649 -8.27 -27.64 3.45
N GLU A 650 -9.37 -27.17 2.86
CA GLU A 650 -9.71 -27.42 1.45
C GLU A 650 -8.77 -26.67 0.51
#